data_AF-A0A534WFU0-F1
#
_entry.id   AF-A0A534WFU0-F1
#
_cell.length_a   1.000
_cell.length_b   1.000
_cell.length_c   1.000
_cell.angle_alpha   90.00
_cell.angle_beta   90.00
_cell.angle_gamma   90.00
#
_symmetry.space_group_name_H-M   'P 1'
#
loop_
_entity.id
_entity.type
_entity.pdbx_description
1 polymer ?
#
loop_
_entity_poly.entity_id
_entity_poly.type
_entity_poly.pdbx_seq_one_letter_code
_entity_poly.pdbx_strand_id
1 'polypeptide(L)'
;MTAIGWVQIVLFFAVVLALTKPLGAYMFRVFEGERQPLPRVFGSVERFTYRLCGVDPARGQTWPVYTFCLLAFSFFGVLVTYGIERLQHVLPLNPQHLAAVEPALAFNTAASFTTNTNWQAYVPETTVSYLTQMAGLAWHNFTSAAAGIAVALVIARGLTRKAGPPGGKTIGNFWVDLIRSTIYVLLPISFFYALFLVSQGVLQNLLPYQEVTTLEGVKQVIAMGPVASQEAIKMLGTNGGGFFNANSAHPFENPTPLSNFVQMVSIFAIPSGLTWTYGRMARDQRQGWALWTAMAVLCIAGVVTLYWAEAHDNPALRGLAQLQQGCGNLEGKETRFGLSASALFATITTDASCGAVNAMHDSFTPLGGLVPLVNIQLGEVIFGGVGAGMYGMLIFVVLTVFIAGLMVGRTPEYLGKKIEAREMKLAMLYVLIFPLLILSLAAWALVVPYGTSSLSNAGPHGLSEILYAFSSGAGNNGSAFAGLNANTLFYNLALGTDMLVGRFLMMIPAIAIAGAMVDKKVTPAGPGTFPTNGGLFVGLLVSVVLIVGALTFFPNPVMFVVEIGSVLTTAIWLRDVFAPSPGAAPTWFTLAVSIWLWFTVVFANFAEAVAEGRGKAQAETLRRMRQDTVARKVRFWPPTDDVPGISNEDIIPASRLKKGDLVIVDAGQIIPGDGEVIDGIASVDESAITGESAPVIRESGGDRSAVTGGTKVLSDRIVARITVDPGESFLDRMIGLVEGAARQKTPNEIALHILLVGLTIVFLFACVTLVPMGLYSGIRLGATAVVALLVCLIPTTIGGLLSAIGIAGMDRLLRKNVLAMSGRAVEAAGDVDTLLLDKTGTITLGNRMASEILPAPGVRVEELADAAQLASLADETPEGRSIVVLLKEKYHLRGRETKGIAHFIPFSAQTRMSGCDLDQRHVRKGAVDAVGDYVKTQGGHMPEELVQTAWRIADAGGTPLAVADGVRVLGLIHLKDVVKGGIAERFARFRAMGIRTVMITGDNPRTAAAIARESGVDDFLAQATPETKMQLIKDEQGKGKLVAMTGDGTNDAPALAQADVGVAMNTGTQAAKEAGNMVDLDSDPTKLLEVVEVGKQLLMTRGTLTTFSIANDVAKYFAILPALFVGVFPELAPLNVMRLASPYSAILSAVVFNAIIIILLIPLALRGVRYRPLGAAALLRRSLLVYGVGGVIAPFIGIKIIDLGLAAVGLV
;
A
#
# COMPACT_ATOMS: atom_id res chain seq x y z
N MET A 1 27.90 11.70 -32.29
CA MET A 1 26.55 11.15 -32.56
C MET A 1 26.10 11.59 -33.95
N THR A 2 25.25 10.85 -34.66
CA THR A 2 24.83 11.15 -36.04
C THR A 2 23.29 11.17 -36.18
N ALA A 3 22.79 11.91 -37.18
CA ALA A 3 21.35 11.92 -37.50
C ALA A 3 20.84 10.52 -37.92
N ILE A 4 21.65 9.74 -38.64
CA ILE A 4 21.32 8.37 -39.05
C ILE A 4 21.14 7.47 -37.82
N GLY A 5 22.01 7.59 -36.81
CA GLY A 5 21.87 6.84 -35.55
C GLY A 5 20.56 7.14 -34.82
N TRP A 6 20.15 8.41 -34.76
CA TRP A 6 18.85 8.78 -34.20
C TRP A 6 17.66 8.24 -35.02
N VAL A 7 17.75 8.25 -36.35
CA VAL A 7 16.72 7.65 -37.22
C VAL A 7 16.60 6.14 -37.00
N GLN A 8 17.71 5.42 -36.80
CA GLN A 8 17.70 3.99 -36.44
C GLN A 8 16.96 3.74 -35.11
N ILE A 9 17.26 4.53 -34.08
CA ILE A 9 16.63 4.42 -32.74
C ILE A 9 15.13 4.71 -32.82
N VAL A 10 14.73 5.79 -33.51
CA VAL A 10 13.30 6.14 -33.70
C VAL A 10 12.56 5.07 -34.52
N LEU A 11 13.18 4.54 -35.57
CA LEU A 11 12.61 3.47 -36.39
C LEU A 11 12.41 2.18 -35.57
N PHE A 12 13.37 1.81 -34.72
CA PHE A 12 13.24 0.68 -33.81
C PHE A 12 12.01 0.80 -32.90
N PHE A 13 11.89 1.90 -32.15
CA PHE A 13 10.74 2.12 -31.26
C PHE A 13 9.40 2.18 -32.02
N ALA A 14 9.39 2.76 -33.23
CA ALA A 14 8.20 2.78 -34.07
C ALA A 14 7.76 1.38 -34.52
N VAL A 15 8.71 0.49 -34.87
CA VAL A 15 8.43 -0.91 -35.24
C VAL A 15 7.95 -1.71 -34.03
N VAL A 16 8.60 -1.60 -32.87
CA VAL A 16 8.16 -2.27 -31.62
C VAL A 16 6.75 -1.81 -31.22
N LEU A 17 6.46 -0.51 -31.29
CA LEU A 17 5.13 0.05 -31.03
C LEU A 17 4.07 -0.49 -32.01
N ALA A 18 4.41 -0.62 -33.29
CA ALA A 18 3.53 -1.20 -34.30
C ALA A 18 3.24 -2.69 -34.08
N LEU A 19 4.23 -3.47 -33.61
CA LEU A 19 4.12 -4.90 -33.32
C LEU A 19 3.44 -5.23 -31.98
N THR A 20 3.54 -4.34 -30.99
CA THR A 20 2.95 -4.46 -29.64
C THR A 20 1.47 -4.88 -29.70
N LYS A 21 0.65 -4.20 -30.52
CA LYS A 21 -0.78 -4.46 -30.66
C LYS A 21 -1.12 -5.80 -31.34
N PRO A 22 -0.64 -6.13 -32.56
CA PRO A 22 -0.98 -7.38 -33.22
C PRO A 22 -0.47 -8.62 -32.47
N LEU A 23 0.77 -8.59 -31.94
CA LEU A 23 1.32 -9.72 -31.19
C LEU A 23 0.61 -9.89 -29.84
N GLY A 24 0.37 -8.81 -29.10
CA GLY A 24 -0.43 -8.87 -27.86
C GLY A 24 -1.87 -9.34 -28.07
N ALA A 25 -2.49 -9.00 -29.21
CA ALA A 25 -3.81 -9.48 -29.60
C ALA A 25 -3.84 -10.95 -30.01
N TYR A 26 -2.75 -11.45 -30.63
CA TYR A 26 -2.57 -12.86 -30.90
C TYR A 26 -2.40 -13.66 -29.60
N MET A 27 -1.47 -13.26 -28.73
CA MET A 27 -1.22 -13.93 -27.44
C MET A 27 -2.48 -13.94 -26.55
N PHE A 28 -3.24 -12.85 -26.49
CA PHE A 28 -4.51 -12.83 -25.74
C PHE A 28 -5.50 -13.91 -26.22
N ARG A 29 -5.58 -14.16 -27.54
CA ARG A 29 -6.42 -15.23 -28.12
C ARG A 29 -5.90 -16.63 -27.86
N VAL A 30 -4.58 -16.81 -27.74
CA VAL A 30 -3.95 -18.10 -27.41
C VAL A 30 -4.24 -18.50 -25.96
N PHE A 31 -4.08 -17.56 -25.01
CA PHE A 31 -4.10 -17.86 -23.58
C PHE A 31 -5.49 -17.71 -22.92
N GLU A 32 -6.25 -16.65 -23.21
CA GLU A 32 -7.55 -16.36 -22.58
C GLU A 32 -8.71 -16.28 -23.60
N GLY A 33 -8.48 -16.65 -24.87
CA GLY A 33 -9.50 -16.63 -25.92
C GLY A 33 -10.40 -17.88 -25.94
N GLU A 34 -11.68 -17.68 -26.26
CA GLU A 34 -12.68 -18.76 -26.40
C GLU A 34 -12.32 -19.81 -27.47
N ARG A 35 -11.55 -19.41 -28.48
CA ARG A 35 -11.05 -20.28 -29.57
C ARG A 35 -9.62 -19.89 -29.92
N GLN A 36 -8.72 -20.85 -29.86
CA GLN A 36 -7.31 -20.70 -30.23
C GLN A 36 -7.18 -20.43 -31.74
N PRO A 37 -6.18 -19.64 -32.18
CA PRO A 37 -5.95 -19.37 -33.61
C PRO A 37 -5.51 -20.65 -34.35
N LEU A 38 -5.90 -20.80 -35.62
CA LEU A 38 -5.55 -21.96 -36.47
C LEU A 38 -5.81 -23.36 -35.83
N PRO A 39 -7.01 -23.61 -35.23
CA PRO A 39 -7.26 -24.76 -34.35
C PRO A 39 -7.31 -26.14 -35.06
N ARG A 40 -7.25 -26.16 -36.40
CA ARG A 40 -7.08 -27.37 -37.21
C ARG A 40 -5.62 -27.85 -37.20
N VAL A 41 -4.66 -26.92 -37.21
CA VAL A 41 -3.22 -27.19 -37.23
C VAL A 41 -2.71 -27.35 -35.79
N PHE A 42 -2.48 -26.24 -35.10
CA PHE A 42 -1.88 -26.23 -33.77
C PHE A 42 -2.74 -26.92 -32.72
N GLY A 43 -4.07 -26.73 -32.76
CA GLY A 43 -5.00 -27.40 -31.84
C GLY A 43 -4.98 -28.92 -31.94
N SER A 44 -4.57 -29.50 -33.06
CA SER A 44 -4.43 -30.95 -33.22
C SER A 44 -3.13 -31.47 -32.58
N VAL A 45 -2.05 -30.68 -32.63
CA VAL A 45 -0.79 -30.95 -31.91
C VAL A 45 -1.00 -30.77 -30.40
N GLU A 46 -1.61 -29.67 -29.97
CA GLU A 46 -1.99 -29.40 -28.56
C GLU A 46 -2.78 -30.57 -27.95
N ARG A 47 -3.86 -31.02 -28.62
CA ARG A 47 -4.65 -32.18 -28.19
C ARG A 47 -3.89 -33.51 -28.25
N PHE A 48 -2.80 -33.62 -28.99
CA PHE A 48 -1.93 -34.80 -29.00
C PHE A 48 -0.96 -34.75 -27.81
N THR A 49 -0.24 -33.63 -27.63
CA THR A 49 0.68 -33.41 -26.50
C THR A 49 -0.04 -33.55 -25.16
N TYR A 50 -1.26 -32.99 -25.01
CA TYR A 50 -2.04 -33.14 -23.77
C TYR A 50 -2.39 -34.61 -23.47
N ARG A 51 -2.74 -35.42 -24.48
CA ARG A 51 -3.01 -36.85 -24.29
C ARG A 51 -1.75 -37.66 -24.00
N LEU A 52 -0.62 -37.32 -24.63
CA LEU A 52 0.67 -37.97 -24.41
C LEU A 52 1.23 -37.69 -23.00
N CYS A 53 1.06 -36.46 -22.50
CA CYS A 53 1.57 -36.02 -21.20
C CYS A 53 0.55 -36.11 -20.05
N GLY A 54 -0.66 -36.64 -20.28
CA GLY A 54 -1.72 -36.74 -19.26
C GLY A 54 -2.25 -35.40 -18.75
N VAL A 55 -2.12 -34.33 -19.54
CA VAL A 55 -2.52 -32.97 -19.16
C VAL A 55 -4.02 -32.76 -19.39
N ASP A 56 -4.78 -32.56 -18.33
CA ASP A 56 -6.16 -32.07 -18.40
C ASP A 56 -6.18 -30.53 -18.44
N PRO A 57 -6.60 -29.90 -19.55
CA PRO A 57 -6.66 -28.45 -19.66
C PRO A 57 -7.87 -27.81 -18.95
N ALA A 58 -8.88 -28.58 -18.53
CA ALA A 58 -10.00 -28.08 -17.74
C ALA A 58 -9.64 -27.95 -16.25
N ARG A 59 -8.67 -28.72 -15.76
CA ARG A 59 -8.23 -28.71 -14.36
C ARG A 59 -7.32 -27.53 -14.07
N GLY A 60 -7.89 -26.48 -13.47
CA GLY A 60 -7.14 -25.37 -12.89
C GLY A 60 -6.30 -25.79 -11.67
N GLN A 61 -5.14 -25.16 -11.50
CA GLN A 61 -4.20 -25.38 -10.41
C GLN A 61 -4.22 -24.22 -9.41
N THR A 62 -4.07 -24.54 -8.11
CA THR A 62 -3.82 -23.57 -7.05
C THR A 62 -2.36 -23.10 -7.09
N TRP A 63 -2.06 -21.95 -6.46
CA TRP A 63 -0.71 -21.36 -6.54
C TRP A 63 0.44 -22.28 -6.05
N PRO A 64 0.30 -23.10 -4.98
CA PRO A 64 1.38 -24.01 -4.58
C PRO A 64 1.59 -25.14 -5.60
N VAL A 65 0.51 -25.67 -6.18
CA VAL A 65 0.57 -26.74 -7.19
C VAL A 65 1.21 -26.23 -8.48
N TYR A 66 0.83 -25.03 -8.93
CA TYR A 66 1.43 -24.39 -10.10
C TYR A 66 2.94 -24.15 -9.90
N THR A 67 3.31 -23.62 -8.72
CA THR A 67 4.72 -23.39 -8.34
C THR A 67 5.49 -24.70 -8.30
N PHE A 68 4.94 -25.75 -7.70
CA PHE A 68 5.57 -27.07 -7.65
C PHE A 68 5.77 -27.68 -9.05
N CYS A 69 4.77 -27.60 -9.93
CA CYS A 69 4.91 -28.09 -11.31
C CYS A 69 6.02 -27.36 -12.08
N LEU A 70 6.12 -26.04 -11.93
CA LEU A 70 7.19 -25.23 -12.53
C LEU A 70 8.56 -25.64 -11.98
N LEU A 71 8.74 -25.66 -10.66
CA LEU A 71 10.02 -25.99 -10.03
C LEU A 71 10.47 -27.43 -10.33
N ALA A 72 9.55 -28.40 -10.32
CA ALA A 72 9.86 -29.80 -10.64
C ALA A 72 10.24 -29.98 -12.12
N PHE A 73 9.56 -29.28 -13.03
CA PHE A 73 9.91 -29.27 -14.45
C PHE A 73 11.30 -28.68 -14.70
N SER A 74 11.59 -27.51 -14.12
CA SER A 74 12.89 -26.86 -14.25
C SER A 74 14.02 -27.70 -13.63
N PHE A 75 13.83 -28.25 -12.43
CA PHE A 75 14.82 -29.11 -11.78
C PHE A 75 15.16 -30.35 -12.63
N PHE A 76 14.15 -31.00 -13.22
CA PHE A 76 14.37 -32.10 -14.16
C PHE A 76 15.12 -31.63 -15.42
N GLY A 77 14.83 -30.43 -15.92
CA GLY A 77 15.55 -29.80 -17.03
C GLY A 77 17.05 -29.59 -16.77
N VAL A 78 17.45 -29.19 -15.55
CA VAL A 78 18.88 -29.11 -15.17
C VAL A 78 19.52 -30.50 -15.25
N LEU A 79 18.88 -31.52 -14.66
CA LEU A 79 19.42 -32.88 -14.62
C LEU A 79 19.58 -33.50 -16.02
N VAL A 80 18.63 -33.24 -16.94
CA VAL A 80 18.70 -33.71 -18.32
C VAL A 80 19.84 -33.05 -19.09
N THR A 81 19.98 -31.73 -19.05
CA THR A 81 21.04 -31.02 -19.79
C THR A 81 22.42 -31.34 -19.23
N TYR A 82 22.58 -31.39 -17.90
CA TYR A 82 23.80 -31.88 -17.26
C TYR A 82 24.17 -33.31 -17.71
N GLY A 83 23.18 -34.20 -17.80
CA GLY A 83 23.36 -35.55 -18.34
C GLY A 83 23.85 -35.57 -19.79
N ILE A 84 23.27 -34.73 -20.66
CA ILE A 84 23.70 -34.58 -22.07
C ILE A 84 25.14 -34.08 -22.15
N GLU A 85 25.49 -33.02 -21.42
CA GLU A 85 26.84 -32.42 -21.41
C GLU A 85 27.92 -33.38 -20.90
N ARG A 86 27.62 -34.15 -19.83
CA ARG A 86 28.53 -35.17 -19.29
C ARG A 86 28.66 -36.41 -20.20
N LEU A 87 27.68 -36.67 -21.06
CA LEU A 87 27.68 -37.82 -21.98
C LEU A 87 27.99 -37.46 -23.44
N GLN A 88 28.20 -36.19 -23.81
CA GLN A 88 28.30 -35.77 -25.22
C GLN A 88 29.39 -36.48 -26.06
N HIS A 89 30.41 -37.03 -25.39
CA HIS A 89 31.49 -37.81 -26.01
C HIS A 89 31.04 -39.17 -26.56
N VAL A 90 29.91 -39.72 -26.10
CA VAL A 90 29.27 -40.96 -26.64
C VAL A 90 27.96 -40.68 -27.39
N LEU A 91 27.52 -39.42 -27.46
CA LEU A 91 26.27 -39.04 -28.12
C LEU A 91 26.49 -38.70 -29.61
N PRO A 92 25.48 -38.90 -30.48
CA PRO A 92 25.57 -38.59 -31.90
C PRO A 92 25.66 -37.08 -32.16
N LEU A 93 25.93 -36.69 -33.42
CA LEU A 93 26.13 -35.30 -33.85
C LEU A 93 27.26 -34.56 -33.09
N ASN A 94 28.34 -35.29 -32.78
CA ASN A 94 29.59 -34.75 -32.26
C ASN A 94 30.73 -34.92 -33.31
N PRO A 95 30.70 -34.19 -34.44
CA PRO A 95 31.63 -34.39 -35.56
C PRO A 95 33.06 -33.92 -35.28
N GLN A 96 33.32 -33.32 -34.13
CA GLN A 96 34.66 -32.91 -33.67
C GLN A 96 35.16 -33.79 -32.50
N HIS A 97 34.42 -34.84 -32.15
CA HIS A 97 34.73 -35.79 -31.07
C HIS A 97 35.03 -35.11 -29.71
N LEU A 98 34.30 -34.04 -29.39
CA LEU A 98 34.48 -33.26 -28.16
C LEU A 98 34.23 -34.12 -26.91
N ALA A 99 35.10 -33.97 -25.91
CA ALA A 99 35.04 -34.69 -24.65
C ALA A 99 33.84 -34.27 -23.78
N ALA A 100 33.59 -34.97 -22.67
CA ALA A 100 32.56 -34.58 -21.70
C ALA A 100 32.86 -33.21 -21.07
N VAL A 101 31.89 -32.29 -21.05
CA VAL A 101 32.01 -30.97 -20.40
C VAL A 101 32.34 -31.16 -18.91
N GLU A 102 33.29 -30.41 -18.35
CA GLU A 102 33.74 -30.54 -16.96
C GLU A 102 32.56 -30.44 -15.95
N PRO A 103 32.50 -31.25 -14.87
CA PRO A 103 31.36 -31.27 -13.94
C PRO A 103 30.84 -29.92 -13.41
N ALA A 104 31.71 -29.00 -12.95
CA ALA A 104 31.25 -27.69 -12.47
C ALA A 104 30.75 -26.82 -13.63
N LEU A 105 31.42 -26.85 -14.78
CA LEU A 105 31.00 -26.16 -15.99
C LEU A 105 29.65 -26.67 -16.53
N ALA A 106 29.45 -27.99 -16.58
CA ALA A 106 28.18 -28.59 -16.98
C ALA A 106 27.04 -28.25 -15.99
N PHE A 107 27.33 -28.14 -14.69
CA PHE A 107 26.35 -27.61 -13.73
C PHE A 107 26.01 -26.14 -14.03
N ASN A 108 27.02 -25.31 -14.32
CA ASN A 108 26.84 -23.91 -14.68
C ASN A 108 25.98 -23.76 -15.93
N THR A 109 26.32 -24.43 -17.03
CA THR A 109 25.57 -24.38 -18.30
C THR A 109 24.14 -24.92 -18.17
N ALA A 110 23.95 -26.06 -17.50
CA ALA A 110 22.61 -26.62 -17.31
C ALA A 110 21.71 -25.70 -16.44
N ALA A 111 22.25 -25.09 -15.39
CA ALA A 111 21.57 -24.08 -14.58
C ALA A 111 21.26 -22.82 -15.41
N SER A 112 22.27 -22.34 -16.14
CA SER A 112 22.26 -21.15 -16.99
C SER A 112 21.15 -21.18 -18.05
N PHE A 113 21.03 -22.27 -18.81
CA PHE A 113 20.00 -22.38 -19.85
C PHE A 113 18.61 -22.66 -19.26
N THR A 114 18.50 -23.48 -18.21
CA THR A 114 17.21 -23.74 -17.52
C THR A 114 16.60 -22.45 -16.93
N THR A 115 17.45 -21.52 -16.51
CA THR A 115 17.04 -20.25 -15.89
C THR A 115 16.72 -19.14 -16.90
N ASN A 116 16.82 -19.41 -18.22
CA ASN A 116 16.71 -18.40 -19.29
C ASN A 116 17.87 -17.40 -19.31
N THR A 117 18.96 -17.68 -18.60
CA THR A 117 20.13 -16.80 -18.50
C THR A 117 21.10 -17.02 -19.64
N ASN A 118 21.40 -18.29 -19.95
CA ASN A 118 22.40 -18.71 -20.93
C ASN A 118 23.78 -18.01 -20.83
N TRP A 119 24.20 -17.58 -19.63
CA TRP A 119 25.59 -17.29 -19.30
C TRP A 119 26.54 -18.34 -19.88
N GLN A 120 27.65 -17.89 -20.48
CA GLN A 120 28.59 -18.75 -21.20
C GLN A 120 29.99 -18.67 -20.56
N ALA A 121 30.26 -19.54 -19.57
CA ALA A 121 31.60 -19.72 -19.00
C ALA A 121 32.52 -20.59 -19.90
N TYR A 122 32.30 -20.60 -21.21
CA TYR A 122 32.96 -21.52 -22.14
C TYR A 122 32.94 -21.00 -23.57
N VAL A 123 33.92 -21.42 -24.38
CA VAL A 123 33.98 -21.23 -25.83
C VAL A 123 33.16 -22.34 -26.49
N PRO A 124 31.95 -22.07 -27.03
CA PRO A 124 31.04 -23.12 -27.49
C PRO A 124 31.62 -24.04 -28.56
N GLU A 125 32.27 -23.45 -29.57
CA GLU A 125 32.88 -24.13 -30.71
C GLU A 125 34.05 -25.07 -30.37
N THR A 126 34.56 -25.04 -29.13
CA THR A 126 35.55 -26.03 -28.64
C THR A 126 35.02 -26.87 -27.48
N THR A 127 33.81 -26.61 -26.98
CA THR A 127 33.30 -27.19 -25.73
C THR A 127 32.05 -28.04 -25.90
N VAL A 128 31.12 -27.71 -26.80
CA VAL A 128 29.79 -28.37 -26.87
C VAL A 128 29.47 -28.95 -28.25
N SER A 129 28.98 -30.20 -28.28
CA SER A 129 28.58 -30.88 -29.52
C SER A 129 27.33 -30.28 -30.16
N TYR A 130 27.03 -30.61 -31.43
CA TYR A 130 25.79 -30.14 -32.06
C TYR A 130 24.54 -30.72 -31.40
N LEU A 131 24.59 -31.96 -30.87
CA LEU A 131 23.47 -32.49 -30.10
C LEU A 131 23.29 -31.76 -28.77
N THR A 132 24.39 -31.38 -28.12
CA THR A 132 24.36 -30.56 -26.89
C THR A 132 23.68 -29.22 -27.19
N GLN A 133 24.12 -28.51 -28.23
CA GLN A 133 23.49 -27.28 -28.71
C GLN A 133 22.00 -27.49 -29.07
N MET A 134 21.65 -28.49 -29.89
CA MET A 134 20.26 -28.69 -30.36
C MET A 134 19.29 -29.18 -29.27
N ALA A 135 19.67 -30.22 -28.52
CA ALA A 135 18.77 -30.98 -27.64
C ALA A 135 18.96 -30.66 -26.15
N GLY A 136 20.14 -30.19 -25.74
CA GLY A 136 20.40 -29.73 -24.38
C GLY A 136 20.13 -28.24 -24.19
N LEU A 137 20.57 -27.39 -25.13
CA LEU A 137 20.63 -25.93 -24.97
C LEU A 137 19.48 -25.21 -25.69
N ALA A 138 19.33 -25.38 -27.01
CA ALA A 138 18.24 -24.77 -27.78
C ALA A 138 16.85 -25.28 -27.38
N TRP A 139 16.74 -26.48 -26.78
CA TRP A 139 15.50 -26.94 -26.13
C TRP A 139 15.09 -26.04 -24.96
N HIS A 140 16.03 -25.69 -24.08
CA HIS A 140 15.78 -24.76 -22.97
C HIS A 140 15.35 -23.39 -23.46
N ASN A 141 15.95 -22.88 -24.55
CA ASN A 141 15.57 -21.59 -25.12
C ASN A 141 14.06 -21.47 -25.45
N PHE A 142 13.37 -22.60 -25.69
CA PHE A 142 11.91 -22.63 -25.79
C PHE A 142 11.22 -22.80 -24.42
N THR A 143 11.70 -23.67 -23.55
CA THR A 143 10.97 -24.09 -22.34
C THR A 143 11.15 -23.12 -21.15
N SER A 144 12.32 -22.51 -20.98
CA SER A 144 12.57 -21.50 -19.94
C SER A 144 11.84 -20.19 -20.26
N ALA A 145 11.81 -19.79 -21.54
CA ALA A 145 11.02 -18.67 -22.05
C ALA A 145 9.51 -18.94 -21.94
N ALA A 146 9.05 -20.13 -22.29
CA ALA A 146 7.65 -20.54 -22.10
C ALA A 146 7.23 -20.53 -20.61
N ALA A 147 8.12 -20.94 -19.70
CA ALA A 147 7.89 -20.84 -18.26
C ALA A 147 7.83 -19.37 -17.78
N GLY A 148 8.65 -18.48 -18.32
CA GLY A 148 8.58 -17.04 -18.06
C GLY A 148 7.24 -16.42 -18.47
N ILE A 149 6.75 -16.71 -19.69
CA ILE A 149 5.40 -16.32 -20.15
C ILE A 149 4.32 -16.85 -19.20
N ALA A 150 4.43 -18.11 -18.78
CA ALA A 150 3.48 -18.76 -17.89
C ALA A 150 3.35 -18.04 -16.54
N VAL A 151 4.47 -17.60 -15.92
CA VAL A 151 4.45 -16.80 -14.67
C VAL A 151 3.85 -15.41 -14.89
N ALA A 152 4.17 -14.73 -16.00
CA ALA A 152 3.58 -13.43 -16.33
C ALA A 152 2.04 -13.51 -16.48
N LEU A 153 1.56 -14.55 -17.17
CA LEU A 153 0.12 -14.85 -17.29
C LEU A 153 -0.50 -15.14 -15.93
N VAL A 154 0.19 -15.88 -15.05
CA VAL A 154 -0.28 -16.15 -13.67
C VAL A 154 -0.50 -14.86 -12.88
N ILE A 155 0.44 -13.91 -12.87
CA ILE A 155 0.25 -12.67 -12.10
C ILE A 155 -0.81 -11.79 -12.76
N ALA A 156 -0.82 -11.70 -14.09
CA ALA A 156 -1.89 -11.04 -14.81
C ALA A 156 -3.27 -11.59 -14.40
N ARG A 157 -3.44 -12.92 -14.37
CA ARG A 157 -4.68 -13.57 -13.91
C ARG A 157 -5.00 -13.31 -12.44
N GLY A 158 -4.01 -13.38 -11.54
CA GLY A 158 -4.21 -13.12 -10.11
C GLY A 158 -4.70 -11.70 -9.84
N LEU A 159 -4.19 -10.71 -10.58
CA LEU A 159 -4.63 -9.32 -10.48
C LEU A 159 -5.98 -9.09 -11.16
N THR A 160 -6.25 -9.66 -12.34
CA THR A 160 -7.42 -9.27 -13.16
C THR A 160 -8.65 -10.18 -13.05
N ARG A 161 -8.49 -11.46 -12.66
CA ARG A 161 -9.65 -12.35 -12.46
C ARG A 161 -10.43 -11.92 -11.21
N LYS A 162 -11.75 -11.94 -11.30
CA LYS A 162 -12.63 -11.76 -10.14
C LYS A 162 -12.63 -13.03 -9.28
N ALA A 163 -12.84 -12.88 -7.97
CA ALA A 163 -13.02 -14.01 -7.07
C ALA A 163 -14.14 -14.95 -7.57
N GLY A 164 -13.85 -16.25 -7.61
CA GLY A 164 -14.81 -17.29 -7.98
C GLY A 164 -15.67 -17.76 -6.81
N PRO A 165 -16.50 -18.81 -7.02
CA PRO A 165 -17.20 -19.49 -5.92
C PRO A 165 -16.21 -20.01 -4.86
N PRO A 166 -16.63 -20.15 -3.58
CA PRO A 166 -15.79 -20.68 -2.52
C PRO A 166 -15.14 -22.02 -2.91
N GLY A 167 -13.80 -22.03 -3.00
CA GLY A 167 -13.01 -23.20 -3.44
C GLY A 167 -12.36 -23.05 -4.84
N GLY A 168 -12.83 -22.13 -5.69
CA GLY A 168 -12.33 -21.91 -7.06
C GLY A 168 -10.95 -21.27 -7.21
N LYS A 169 -10.00 -21.54 -6.30
CA LYS A 169 -8.73 -20.81 -6.09
C LYS A 169 -7.65 -21.05 -7.15
N THR A 170 -7.98 -20.92 -8.44
CA THR A 170 -7.10 -21.36 -9.55
C THR A 170 -6.55 -20.21 -10.41
N ILE A 171 -5.26 -20.31 -10.72
CA ILE A 171 -4.49 -19.25 -11.42
C ILE A 171 -4.11 -19.62 -12.87
N GLY A 172 -4.58 -20.77 -13.37
CA GLY A 172 -4.18 -21.33 -14.67
C GLY A 172 -3.83 -22.81 -14.52
N ASN A 173 -3.04 -23.34 -15.45
CA ASN A 173 -2.42 -24.67 -15.36
C ASN A 173 -1.06 -24.60 -16.07
N PHE A 174 0.02 -24.83 -15.34
CA PHE A 174 1.40 -24.64 -15.82
C PHE A 174 1.66 -25.36 -17.13
N TRP A 175 1.20 -26.61 -17.26
CA TRP A 175 1.39 -27.42 -18.45
C TRP A 175 0.63 -26.88 -19.67
N VAL A 176 -0.56 -26.31 -19.45
CA VAL A 176 -1.35 -25.65 -20.50
C VAL A 176 -0.63 -24.41 -21.01
N ASP A 177 -0.16 -23.56 -20.09
CA ASP A 177 0.50 -22.30 -20.41
C ASP A 177 1.87 -22.52 -21.10
N LEU A 178 2.66 -23.48 -20.60
CA LEU A 178 3.94 -23.91 -21.17
C LEU A 178 3.74 -24.43 -22.61
N ILE A 179 2.87 -25.43 -22.80
CA ILE A 179 2.63 -26.06 -24.11
C ILE A 179 2.07 -25.05 -25.12
N ARG A 180 1.18 -24.14 -24.69
CA ARG A 180 0.63 -23.10 -25.58
C ARG A 180 1.67 -22.07 -25.99
N SER A 181 2.52 -21.63 -25.05
CA SER A 181 3.62 -20.70 -25.33
C SER A 181 4.57 -21.28 -26.39
N THR A 182 4.96 -22.54 -26.25
CA THR A 182 5.83 -23.22 -27.22
C THR A 182 5.13 -23.43 -28.57
N ILE A 183 3.94 -24.05 -28.60
CA ILE A 183 3.28 -24.46 -29.87
C ILE A 183 2.73 -23.28 -30.68
N TYR A 184 2.14 -22.28 -30.03
CA TYR A 184 1.45 -21.19 -30.74
C TYR A 184 2.30 -19.93 -30.91
N VAL A 185 3.23 -19.63 -30.00
CA VAL A 185 3.99 -18.37 -30.01
C VAL A 185 5.43 -18.61 -30.43
N LEU A 186 6.21 -19.33 -29.62
CA LEU A 186 7.66 -19.40 -29.78
C LEU A 186 8.07 -20.21 -31.03
N LEU A 187 7.56 -21.43 -31.21
CA LEU A 187 7.98 -22.31 -32.31
C LEU A 187 7.58 -21.77 -33.70
N PRO A 188 6.35 -21.28 -33.96
CA PRO A 188 5.99 -20.80 -35.30
C PRO A 188 6.75 -19.53 -35.69
N ILE A 189 6.94 -18.60 -34.76
CA ILE A 189 7.67 -17.35 -35.02
C ILE A 189 9.16 -17.68 -35.23
N SER A 190 9.76 -18.50 -34.36
CA SER A 190 11.18 -18.90 -34.50
C SER A 190 11.46 -19.65 -35.79
N PHE A 191 10.53 -20.47 -36.28
CA PHE A 191 10.69 -21.18 -37.55
C PHE A 191 10.81 -20.22 -38.75
N PHE A 192 9.86 -19.29 -38.91
CA PHE A 192 9.93 -18.30 -40.01
C PHE A 192 11.09 -17.32 -39.82
N TYR A 193 11.43 -16.98 -38.57
CA TYR A 193 12.55 -16.09 -38.27
C TYR A 193 13.91 -16.75 -38.57
N ALA A 194 14.09 -18.04 -38.26
CA ALA A 194 15.28 -18.79 -38.65
C ALA A 194 15.46 -18.83 -40.18
N LEU A 195 14.39 -19.02 -40.94
CA LEU A 195 14.44 -18.96 -42.41
C LEU A 195 14.83 -17.56 -42.92
N PHE A 196 14.35 -16.50 -42.28
CA PHE A 196 14.79 -15.13 -42.58
C PHE A 196 16.30 -14.97 -42.29
N LEU A 197 16.77 -15.42 -41.12
CA LEU A 197 18.17 -15.33 -40.72
C LEU A 197 19.09 -16.11 -41.70
N VAL A 198 18.70 -17.30 -42.13
CA VAL A 198 19.42 -18.04 -43.20
C VAL A 198 19.49 -17.23 -44.49
N SER A 199 18.41 -16.53 -44.88
CA SER A 199 18.43 -15.66 -46.07
C SER A 199 19.30 -14.39 -45.91
N GLN A 200 19.73 -14.05 -44.69
CA GLN A 200 20.74 -13.02 -44.42
C GLN A 200 22.18 -13.56 -44.34
N GLY A 201 22.37 -14.89 -44.31
CA GLY A 201 23.68 -15.54 -44.21
C GLY A 201 23.99 -16.22 -42.86
N VAL A 202 23.01 -16.32 -41.94
CA VAL A 202 23.16 -17.09 -40.70
C VAL A 202 23.24 -18.58 -41.00
N LEU A 203 24.17 -19.28 -40.35
CA LEU A 203 24.58 -20.64 -40.74
C LEU A 203 23.54 -21.68 -40.24
N GLN A 204 23.20 -22.67 -41.07
CA GLN A 204 22.25 -23.73 -40.68
C GLN A 204 22.57 -25.05 -41.39
N ASN A 205 23.48 -25.84 -40.82
CA ASN A 205 23.81 -27.17 -41.34
C ASN A 205 24.26 -28.13 -40.21
N LEU A 206 24.63 -29.36 -40.58
CA LEU A 206 25.24 -30.36 -39.68
C LEU A 206 26.59 -30.85 -40.23
N LEU A 207 27.30 -29.99 -40.96
CA LEU A 207 28.61 -30.33 -41.55
C LEU A 207 29.70 -30.39 -40.45
N PRO A 208 30.76 -31.21 -40.60
CA PRO A 208 31.97 -31.05 -39.81
C PRO A 208 32.60 -29.67 -40.06
N TYR A 209 33.50 -29.25 -39.17
CA TYR A 209 34.22 -27.99 -39.36
C TYR A 209 35.05 -28.04 -40.64
N GLN A 210 35.08 -26.92 -41.38
CA GLN A 210 35.71 -26.86 -42.71
C GLN A 210 37.10 -26.24 -42.59
N GLU A 211 38.12 -26.98 -43.00
CA GLU A 211 39.46 -26.44 -43.18
C GLU A 211 39.53 -25.66 -44.51
N VAL A 212 39.84 -24.37 -44.44
CA VAL A 212 39.97 -23.47 -45.59
C VAL A 212 41.37 -22.89 -45.61
N THR A 213 42.00 -22.84 -46.79
CA THR A 213 43.26 -22.11 -46.98
C THR A 213 42.94 -20.67 -47.36
N THR A 214 43.43 -19.71 -46.60
CA THR A 214 43.22 -18.27 -46.86
C THR A 214 44.00 -17.81 -48.09
N LEU A 215 43.72 -16.59 -48.56
CA LEU A 215 44.46 -15.96 -49.68
C LEU A 215 45.97 -15.78 -49.37
N GLU A 216 46.36 -15.81 -48.10
CA GLU A 216 47.75 -15.73 -47.64
C GLU A 216 48.41 -17.12 -47.49
N GLY A 217 47.69 -18.21 -47.79
CA GLY A 217 48.16 -19.59 -47.64
C GLY A 217 48.05 -20.17 -46.23
N VAL A 218 47.50 -19.42 -45.27
CA VAL A 218 47.28 -19.88 -43.89
C VAL A 218 46.09 -20.85 -43.85
N LYS A 219 46.21 -21.96 -43.13
CA LYS A 219 45.07 -22.85 -42.86
C LYS A 219 44.21 -22.29 -41.71
N GLN A 220 42.91 -22.15 -41.95
CA GLN A 220 41.91 -21.74 -40.96
C GLN A 220 40.84 -22.83 -40.85
N VAL A 221 40.45 -23.18 -39.62
CA VAL A 221 39.29 -24.04 -39.37
C VAL A 221 38.06 -23.16 -39.14
N ILE A 222 37.01 -23.40 -39.92
CA ILE A 222 35.74 -22.67 -39.85
C ILE A 222 34.69 -23.54 -39.16
N ALA A 223 34.21 -23.09 -38.01
CA ALA A 223 33.18 -23.76 -37.24
C ALA A 223 31.82 -23.73 -37.98
N MET A 224 31.07 -24.82 -37.86
CA MET A 224 29.79 -25.09 -38.54
C MET A 224 28.70 -25.44 -37.51
N GLY A 225 27.44 -25.55 -37.94
CA GLY A 225 26.34 -26.01 -37.07
C GLY A 225 24.94 -25.47 -37.38
N PRO A 226 23.93 -25.85 -36.58
CA PRO A 226 22.53 -25.45 -36.74
C PRO A 226 22.21 -24.08 -36.09
N VAL A 227 22.99 -23.06 -36.44
CA VAL A 227 23.01 -21.74 -35.77
C VAL A 227 21.67 -21.02 -35.87
N ALA A 228 21.12 -20.82 -37.07
CA ALA A 228 19.92 -20.00 -37.29
C ALA A 228 18.69 -20.47 -36.50
N SER A 229 18.54 -21.78 -36.28
CA SER A 229 17.47 -22.34 -35.44
C SER A 229 17.61 -21.99 -33.97
N GLN A 230 18.85 -21.89 -33.46
CA GLN A 230 19.13 -21.46 -32.09
C GLN A 230 19.07 -19.93 -31.97
N GLU A 231 19.60 -19.21 -32.96
CA GLU A 231 19.60 -17.75 -33.05
C GLU A 231 18.19 -17.16 -32.98
N ALA A 232 17.25 -17.74 -33.74
CA ALA A 232 15.88 -17.26 -33.78
C ALA A 232 15.20 -17.30 -32.40
N ILE A 233 15.38 -18.39 -31.64
CA ILE A 233 14.79 -18.55 -30.31
C ILE A 233 15.62 -17.89 -29.20
N LYS A 234 16.95 -17.81 -29.31
CA LYS A 234 17.78 -17.07 -28.32
C LYS A 234 17.39 -15.60 -28.27
N MET A 235 16.98 -15.03 -29.41
CA MET A 235 16.50 -13.67 -29.54
C MET A 235 15.02 -13.53 -29.14
N LEU A 236 14.13 -14.33 -29.72
CA LEU A 236 12.69 -14.23 -29.48
C LEU A 236 12.28 -14.57 -28.04
N GLY A 237 12.95 -15.55 -27.44
CA GLY A 237 12.76 -15.97 -26.04
C GLY A 237 13.60 -15.18 -25.04
N THR A 238 14.34 -14.15 -25.49
CA THR A 238 15.34 -13.39 -24.73
C THR A 238 16.25 -14.28 -23.86
N ASN A 239 16.89 -15.28 -24.48
CA ASN A 239 17.78 -16.21 -23.80
C ASN A 239 19.28 -15.92 -24.04
N GLY A 240 19.65 -15.33 -25.18
CA GLY A 240 21.03 -14.85 -25.41
C GLY A 240 22.09 -15.86 -25.81
N GLY A 241 22.05 -17.09 -25.30
CA GLY A 241 23.13 -18.08 -25.43
C GLY A 241 23.54 -18.37 -26.87
N GLY A 242 24.71 -17.84 -27.24
CA GLY A 242 25.24 -17.86 -28.59
C GLY A 242 25.78 -19.22 -29.01
N PHE A 243 25.79 -19.45 -30.33
CA PHE A 243 26.35 -20.67 -30.89
C PHE A 243 27.88 -20.64 -30.94
N PHE A 244 28.47 -19.44 -31.03
CA PHE A 244 29.92 -19.20 -30.95
C PHE A 244 30.25 -18.25 -29.79
N ASN A 245 31.52 -18.19 -29.38
CA ASN A 245 31.96 -17.38 -28.23
C ASN A 245 31.71 -15.87 -28.44
N ALA A 246 31.86 -15.38 -29.67
CA ALA A 246 31.55 -13.98 -30.02
C ALA A 246 30.04 -13.68 -30.16
N ASN A 247 29.16 -14.67 -29.95
CA ASN A 247 27.72 -14.52 -29.84
C ASN A 247 27.15 -13.68 -31.01
N SER A 248 26.39 -12.63 -30.72
CA SER A 248 25.69 -11.81 -31.71
C SER A 248 26.58 -10.76 -32.39
N ALA A 249 27.89 -10.75 -32.08
CA ALA A 249 28.90 -10.14 -32.91
C ALA A 249 29.40 -11.11 -34.00
N HIS A 250 29.27 -12.43 -33.82
CA HIS A 250 29.83 -13.39 -34.77
C HIS A 250 29.14 -13.31 -36.16
N PRO A 251 29.88 -13.27 -37.29
CA PRO A 251 29.28 -13.15 -38.63
C PRO A 251 28.25 -14.22 -38.99
N PHE A 252 28.40 -15.45 -38.48
CA PHE A 252 27.44 -16.54 -38.72
C PHE A 252 26.23 -16.56 -37.78
N GLU A 253 26.18 -15.70 -36.76
CA GLU A 253 25.00 -15.44 -35.92
C GLU A 253 24.29 -14.15 -36.36
N ASN A 254 25.05 -13.12 -36.74
CA ASN A 254 24.53 -11.79 -37.09
C ASN A 254 25.28 -11.15 -38.28
N PRO A 255 24.99 -11.57 -39.53
CA PRO A 255 25.77 -11.19 -40.71
C PRO A 255 25.56 -9.75 -41.20
N THR A 256 24.37 -9.17 -41.05
CA THR A 256 24.00 -7.90 -41.72
C THR A 256 23.43 -6.86 -40.74
N PRO A 257 23.44 -5.55 -41.10
CA PRO A 257 22.74 -4.53 -40.31
C PRO A 257 21.23 -4.81 -40.19
N LEU A 258 20.66 -5.52 -41.17
CA LEU A 258 19.25 -5.90 -41.20
C LEU A 258 18.96 -7.09 -40.28
N SER A 259 19.82 -8.12 -40.22
CA SER A 259 19.69 -9.17 -39.19
C SER A 259 19.78 -8.56 -37.80
N ASN A 260 20.74 -7.66 -37.55
CA ASN A 260 20.91 -6.98 -36.28
C ASN A 260 19.66 -6.16 -35.88
N PHE A 261 19.04 -5.46 -36.83
CA PHE A 261 17.79 -4.73 -36.57
C PHE A 261 16.61 -5.66 -36.23
N VAL A 262 16.46 -6.79 -36.94
CA VAL A 262 15.39 -7.77 -36.66
C VAL A 262 15.66 -8.56 -35.36
N GLN A 263 16.93 -8.77 -34.99
CA GLN A 263 17.33 -9.28 -33.67
C GLN A 263 16.83 -8.36 -32.55
N MET A 264 17.22 -7.07 -32.59
CA MET A 264 16.75 -6.07 -31.63
C MET A 264 15.21 -6.01 -31.52
N VAL A 265 14.51 -6.02 -32.65
CA VAL A 265 13.04 -6.03 -32.68
C VAL A 265 12.45 -7.31 -32.09
N SER A 266 13.06 -8.48 -32.34
CA SER A 266 12.60 -9.77 -31.80
C SER A 266 12.69 -9.84 -30.28
N ILE A 267 13.76 -9.29 -29.69
CA ILE A 267 13.97 -9.23 -28.24
C ILE A 267 12.80 -8.49 -27.56
N PHE A 268 12.45 -7.28 -28.04
CA PHE A 268 11.37 -6.48 -27.46
C PHE A 268 9.95 -6.94 -27.88
N ALA A 269 9.81 -7.85 -28.86
CA ALA A 269 8.51 -8.20 -29.43
C ALA A 269 7.55 -8.83 -28.42
N ILE A 270 7.94 -9.91 -27.74
CA ILE A 270 7.07 -10.59 -26.76
C ILE A 270 6.88 -9.73 -25.49
N PRO A 271 7.92 -9.15 -24.86
CA PRO A 271 7.76 -8.28 -23.68
C PRO A 271 6.80 -7.10 -23.93
N SER A 272 6.97 -6.37 -25.04
CA SER A 272 6.05 -5.28 -25.41
C SER A 272 4.63 -5.79 -25.66
N GLY A 273 4.47 -6.89 -26.41
CA GLY A 273 3.17 -7.52 -26.66
C GLY A 273 2.44 -7.97 -25.40
N LEU A 274 3.16 -8.46 -24.37
CA LEU A 274 2.59 -8.86 -23.09
C LEU A 274 1.94 -7.69 -22.34
N THR A 275 2.49 -6.47 -22.42
CA THR A 275 1.83 -5.28 -21.85
C THR A 275 0.45 -5.03 -22.47
N TRP A 276 0.29 -5.26 -23.78
CA TRP A 276 -0.99 -5.14 -24.47
C TRP A 276 -1.95 -6.27 -24.09
N THR A 277 -1.45 -7.52 -24.03
CA THR A 277 -2.22 -8.68 -23.54
C THR A 277 -2.76 -8.44 -22.13
N TYR A 278 -1.91 -7.94 -21.22
CA TYR A 278 -2.28 -7.56 -19.87
C TYR A 278 -3.40 -6.50 -19.85
N GLY A 279 -3.29 -5.44 -20.67
CA GLY A 279 -4.34 -4.43 -20.79
C GLY A 279 -5.70 -4.98 -21.24
N ARG A 280 -5.74 -6.09 -21.99
CA ARG A 280 -6.98 -6.81 -22.29
C ARG A 280 -7.47 -7.69 -21.15
N MET A 281 -6.58 -8.38 -20.45
CA MET A 281 -6.92 -9.16 -19.26
C MET A 281 -7.51 -8.27 -18.15
N ALA A 282 -6.95 -7.06 -17.97
CA ALA A 282 -7.43 -6.04 -17.04
C ALA A 282 -8.72 -5.32 -17.50
N ARG A 283 -9.17 -5.56 -18.74
CA ARG A 283 -10.29 -4.89 -19.41
C ARG A 283 -10.14 -3.36 -19.59
N ASP A 284 -9.02 -2.78 -19.20
CA ASP A 284 -8.61 -1.41 -19.51
C ASP A 284 -7.24 -1.41 -20.23
N GLN A 285 -7.26 -1.15 -21.53
CA GLN A 285 -6.06 -1.11 -22.36
C GLN A 285 -5.08 -0.01 -21.93
N ARG A 286 -5.55 1.03 -21.22
CA ARG A 286 -4.71 2.13 -20.73
C ARG A 286 -3.73 1.67 -19.64
N GLN A 287 -4.09 0.64 -18.85
CA GLN A 287 -3.16 0.01 -17.89
C GLN A 287 -1.94 -0.57 -18.63
N GLY A 288 -2.18 -1.35 -19.69
CA GLY A 288 -1.11 -1.91 -20.53
C GLY A 288 -0.20 -0.85 -21.14
N TRP A 289 -0.80 0.23 -21.69
CA TRP A 289 -0.03 1.35 -22.23
C TRP A 289 0.73 2.16 -21.16
N ALA A 290 0.22 2.24 -19.93
CA ALA A 290 0.96 2.88 -18.83
C ALA A 290 2.25 2.11 -18.49
N LEU A 291 2.19 0.77 -18.46
CA LEU A 291 3.38 -0.08 -18.26
C LEU A 291 4.37 0.06 -19.43
N TRP A 292 3.86 -0.05 -20.67
CA TRP A 292 4.67 0.14 -21.89
C TRP A 292 5.38 1.51 -21.89
N THR A 293 4.68 2.57 -21.49
CA THR A 293 5.25 3.93 -21.44
C THR A 293 6.30 4.07 -20.34
N ALA A 294 6.11 3.45 -19.18
CA ALA A 294 7.11 3.45 -18.11
C ALA A 294 8.41 2.75 -18.54
N MET A 295 8.29 1.59 -19.20
CA MET A 295 9.43 0.87 -19.79
C MET A 295 10.11 1.71 -20.89
N ALA A 296 9.33 2.28 -21.83
CA ALA A 296 9.89 3.07 -22.93
C ALA A 296 10.65 4.33 -22.45
N VAL A 297 10.17 5.02 -21.41
CA VAL A 297 10.86 6.19 -20.84
C VAL A 297 12.22 5.81 -20.25
N LEU A 298 12.31 4.67 -19.56
CA LEU A 298 13.57 4.17 -18.98
C LEU A 298 14.55 3.72 -20.08
N CYS A 299 14.08 2.89 -21.01
CA CYS A 299 14.86 2.41 -22.15
C CYS A 299 15.45 3.55 -22.98
N ILE A 300 14.63 4.57 -23.32
CA ILE A 300 15.08 5.74 -24.06
C ILE A 300 16.15 6.51 -23.27
N ALA A 301 16.01 6.68 -21.95
CA ALA A 301 17.04 7.33 -21.13
C ALA A 301 18.36 6.54 -21.13
N GLY A 302 18.29 5.21 -21.09
CA GLY A 302 19.44 4.32 -21.25
C GLY A 302 20.13 4.51 -22.60
N VAL A 303 19.41 4.30 -23.72
CA VAL A 303 19.95 4.42 -25.10
C VAL A 303 20.57 5.80 -25.34
N VAL A 304 19.89 6.88 -24.91
CA VAL A 304 20.38 8.26 -25.07
C VAL A 304 21.70 8.45 -24.33
N THR A 305 21.81 7.96 -23.09
CA THR A 305 23.01 8.10 -22.25
C THR A 305 24.17 7.26 -22.79
N LEU A 306 23.89 6.00 -23.15
CA LEU A 306 24.88 5.05 -23.67
C LEU A 306 25.43 5.53 -25.03
N TYR A 307 24.57 5.89 -25.98
CA TYR A 307 25.00 6.39 -27.28
C TYR A 307 25.69 7.77 -27.19
N TRP A 308 25.36 8.59 -26.18
CA TRP A 308 26.10 9.82 -25.90
C TRP A 308 27.52 9.52 -25.38
N ALA A 309 27.66 8.56 -24.46
CA ALA A 309 28.95 8.17 -23.89
C ALA A 309 29.90 7.57 -24.96
N GLU A 310 29.46 6.54 -25.69
CA GLU A 310 30.29 5.87 -26.71
C GLU A 310 30.60 6.76 -27.93
N ALA A 311 29.84 7.84 -28.14
CA ALA A 311 30.11 8.82 -29.19
C ALA A 311 31.21 9.84 -28.84
N HIS A 312 31.85 9.73 -27.67
CA HIS A 312 33.06 10.50 -27.34
C HIS A 312 34.32 9.65 -27.61
N ASP A 313 35.33 10.25 -28.24
CA ASP A 313 36.64 9.63 -28.41
C ASP A 313 37.29 9.35 -27.04
N ASN A 314 37.74 8.12 -26.83
CA ASN A 314 38.52 7.71 -25.65
C ASN A 314 39.70 8.70 -25.45
N PRO A 315 39.80 9.40 -24.30
CA PRO A 315 40.84 10.38 -24.04
C PRO A 315 42.27 9.86 -24.23
N ALA A 316 42.53 8.57 -23.94
CA ALA A 316 43.85 7.96 -24.10
C ALA A 316 44.32 7.85 -25.56
N LEU A 317 43.40 7.92 -26.54
CA LEU A 317 43.71 7.88 -27.96
C LEU A 317 43.96 9.27 -28.57
N ARG A 318 43.71 10.35 -27.81
CA ARG A 318 43.82 11.75 -28.28
C ARG A 318 45.29 12.19 -28.36
N GLY A 319 45.90 11.92 -29.50
CA GLY A 319 47.30 12.30 -29.80
C GLY A 319 47.99 11.33 -30.76
N LEU A 320 47.46 10.12 -30.90
CA LEU A 320 47.92 9.13 -31.88
C LEU A 320 47.49 9.57 -33.28
N ALA A 321 48.41 10.21 -34.03
CA ALA A 321 48.14 10.81 -35.33
C ALA A 321 47.70 9.83 -36.45
N GLN A 322 47.73 8.52 -36.17
CA GLN A 322 47.28 7.45 -37.06
C GLN A 322 45.81 7.05 -36.83
N LEU A 323 45.16 7.54 -35.76
CA LEU A 323 43.76 7.26 -35.44
C LEU A 323 42.85 8.42 -35.88
N GLN A 324 41.74 8.07 -36.51
CA GLN A 324 40.79 9.03 -37.08
C GLN A 324 39.94 9.66 -35.96
N GLN A 325 40.24 10.92 -35.62
CA GLN A 325 39.55 11.65 -34.55
C GLN A 325 38.07 11.94 -34.91
N GLY A 326 37.20 11.95 -33.90
CA GLY A 326 35.75 12.13 -34.06
C GLY A 326 34.96 10.86 -34.39
N CYS A 327 35.61 9.69 -34.40
CA CYS A 327 34.96 8.40 -34.69
C CYS A 327 34.32 7.72 -33.46
N GLY A 328 34.59 8.19 -32.23
CA GLY A 328 34.08 7.63 -30.97
C GLY A 328 34.73 6.29 -30.57
N ASN A 329 34.15 5.62 -29.57
CA ASN A 329 34.74 4.42 -28.97
C ASN A 329 34.46 3.14 -29.77
N LEU A 330 35.29 2.86 -30.78
CA LEU A 330 35.18 1.66 -31.63
C LEU A 330 35.74 0.37 -30.98
N GLU A 331 36.34 0.44 -29.80
CA GLU A 331 36.85 -0.76 -29.11
C GLU A 331 35.71 -1.70 -28.71
N GLY A 332 35.90 -3.00 -28.96
CA GLY A 332 34.87 -4.04 -28.84
C GLY A 332 33.64 -3.86 -29.74
N LYS A 333 33.66 -2.98 -30.76
CA LYS A 333 32.51 -2.72 -31.65
C LYS A 333 32.67 -3.33 -33.04
N GLU A 334 31.54 -3.68 -33.65
CA GLU A 334 31.50 -4.25 -34.99
C GLU A 334 31.30 -3.20 -36.09
N THR A 335 32.12 -3.26 -37.14
CA THR A 335 32.06 -2.35 -38.31
C THR A 335 30.75 -2.46 -39.08
N ARG A 336 30.10 -3.64 -39.01
CA ARG A 336 28.76 -3.91 -39.55
C ARG A 336 27.66 -3.05 -38.91
N PHE A 337 27.81 -2.67 -37.64
CA PHE A 337 26.75 -2.06 -36.84
C PHE A 337 27.06 -0.60 -36.50
N GLY A 338 28.31 -0.33 -36.09
CA GLY A 338 28.74 0.99 -35.63
C GLY A 338 28.08 1.43 -34.33
N LEU A 339 28.53 2.58 -33.81
CA LEU A 339 28.22 3.03 -32.45
C LEU A 339 26.72 3.10 -32.12
N SER A 340 25.86 3.56 -33.03
CA SER A 340 24.42 3.71 -32.74
C SER A 340 23.71 2.37 -32.59
N ALA A 341 24.02 1.39 -33.44
CA ALA A 341 23.40 0.08 -33.38
C ALA A 341 24.01 -0.81 -32.28
N SER A 342 25.32 -0.69 -31.99
CA SER A 342 25.92 -1.34 -30.81
C SER A 342 25.40 -0.75 -29.49
N ALA A 343 25.28 0.58 -29.38
CA ALA A 343 24.72 1.21 -28.18
C ALA A 343 23.24 0.82 -27.96
N LEU A 344 22.43 0.88 -29.02
CA LEU A 344 21.02 0.48 -28.96
C LEU A 344 20.86 -1.00 -28.59
N PHE A 345 21.66 -1.90 -29.18
CA PHE A 345 21.63 -3.33 -28.87
C PHE A 345 22.07 -3.61 -27.43
N ALA A 346 23.14 -2.96 -26.96
CA ALA A 346 23.64 -3.10 -25.59
C ALA A 346 22.62 -2.63 -24.54
N THR A 347 21.88 -1.54 -24.80
CA THR A 347 20.74 -1.17 -23.94
C THR A 347 19.63 -2.21 -24.03
N ILE A 348 19.18 -2.59 -25.23
CA ILE A 348 18.08 -3.56 -25.45
C ILE A 348 18.35 -4.90 -24.76
N THR A 349 19.57 -5.44 -24.87
CA THR A 349 19.90 -6.77 -24.35
C THR A 349 20.01 -6.82 -22.81
N THR A 350 20.22 -5.65 -22.19
CA THR A 350 20.31 -5.47 -20.72
C THR A 350 19.05 -4.90 -20.08
N ASP A 351 18.19 -4.25 -20.87
CA ASP A 351 16.82 -3.89 -20.52
C ASP A 351 15.90 -5.13 -20.50
N ALA A 352 16.09 -6.02 -21.50
CA ALA A 352 15.21 -7.14 -21.79
C ALA A 352 15.73 -8.51 -21.31
N SER A 353 16.61 -8.58 -20.29
CA SER A 353 17.15 -9.82 -19.72
C SER A 353 17.56 -10.84 -20.79
N CYS A 354 18.24 -10.37 -21.84
CA CYS A 354 18.41 -11.14 -23.07
C CYS A 354 19.83 -11.67 -23.25
N GLY A 355 20.86 -10.99 -22.75
CA GLY A 355 22.22 -11.52 -22.70
C GLY A 355 22.97 -11.73 -24.01
N ALA A 356 22.31 -11.60 -25.15
CA ALA A 356 22.95 -11.54 -26.45
C ALA A 356 23.93 -10.35 -26.49
N VAL A 357 25.15 -10.54 -26.99
CA VAL A 357 26.17 -9.46 -27.06
C VAL A 357 26.59 -9.27 -28.52
N ASN A 358 26.40 -8.06 -29.08
CA ASN A 358 26.88 -7.69 -30.43
C ASN A 358 28.10 -6.75 -30.43
N ALA A 359 28.54 -6.34 -29.24
CA ALA A 359 29.70 -5.50 -28.98
C ALA A 359 30.12 -5.71 -27.51
N MET A 360 31.41 -5.92 -27.22
CA MET A 360 31.86 -6.37 -25.90
C MET A 360 31.74 -5.28 -24.85
N HIS A 361 30.95 -5.51 -23.79
CA HIS A 361 30.59 -4.47 -22.82
C HIS A 361 31.77 -3.99 -21.95
N ASP A 362 32.78 -4.83 -21.72
CA ASP A 362 34.06 -4.48 -21.07
C ASP A 362 34.80 -3.36 -21.82
N SER A 363 34.71 -3.37 -23.15
CA SER A 363 35.31 -2.38 -24.04
C SER A 363 34.55 -1.04 -24.10
N PHE A 364 33.48 -0.85 -23.33
CA PHE A 364 32.69 0.38 -23.34
C PHE A 364 33.33 1.43 -22.41
N THR A 365 33.03 2.70 -22.67
CA THR A 365 33.40 3.79 -21.74
C THR A 365 32.75 3.57 -20.37
N PRO A 366 33.26 4.15 -19.26
CA PRO A 366 32.70 3.92 -17.93
C PRO A 366 31.20 4.22 -17.81
N LEU A 367 30.69 5.24 -18.50
CA LEU A 367 29.25 5.52 -18.57
C LEU A 367 28.51 4.61 -19.57
N GLY A 368 29.18 4.20 -20.64
CA GLY A 368 28.67 3.22 -21.61
C GLY A 368 28.45 1.84 -21.01
N GLY A 369 29.34 1.37 -20.12
CA GLY A 369 29.19 0.11 -19.38
C GLY A 369 28.29 0.22 -18.14
N LEU A 370 28.19 1.41 -17.54
CA LEU A 370 27.28 1.66 -16.41
C LEU A 370 25.80 1.52 -16.78
N VAL A 371 25.38 1.93 -17.99
CA VAL A 371 23.97 1.80 -18.42
C VAL A 371 23.54 0.31 -18.48
N PRO A 372 24.26 -0.59 -19.17
CA PRO A 372 24.03 -2.03 -19.11
C PRO A 372 23.97 -2.60 -17.68
N LEU A 373 24.90 -2.20 -16.81
CA LEU A 373 24.91 -2.65 -15.40
C LEU A 373 23.67 -2.17 -14.64
N VAL A 374 23.28 -0.90 -14.81
CA VAL A 374 22.10 -0.31 -14.16
C VAL A 374 20.81 -0.97 -14.67
N ASN A 375 20.67 -1.21 -15.96
CA ASN A 375 19.48 -1.84 -16.53
C ASN A 375 19.19 -3.22 -15.89
N ILE A 376 20.23 -4.05 -15.76
CA ILE A 376 20.17 -5.33 -15.03
C ILE A 376 19.85 -5.07 -13.55
N GLN A 377 20.56 -4.15 -12.90
CA GLN A 377 20.43 -3.84 -11.47
C GLN A 377 19.07 -3.23 -11.06
N LEU A 378 18.30 -2.66 -12.00
CA LEU A 378 16.90 -2.26 -11.79
C LEU A 378 15.93 -3.45 -11.70
N GLY A 379 16.44 -4.69 -11.74
CA GLY A 379 15.66 -5.92 -11.58
C GLY A 379 15.00 -6.40 -12.87
N GLU A 380 15.59 -6.09 -14.02
CA GLU A 380 15.17 -6.60 -15.33
C GLU A 380 13.69 -6.32 -15.66
N VAL A 381 13.27 -5.06 -15.49
CA VAL A 381 11.86 -4.64 -15.62
C VAL A 381 11.55 -3.77 -16.85
N ILE A 382 12.55 -3.42 -17.66
CA ILE A 382 12.43 -2.43 -18.74
C ILE A 382 12.22 -3.16 -20.08
N PHE A 383 10.99 -3.59 -20.39
CA PHE A 383 10.78 -4.63 -21.42
C PHE A 383 11.57 -5.92 -21.14
N GLY A 384 11.89 -6.16 -19.85
CA GLY A 384 12.60 -7.32 -19.31
C GLY A 384 12.15 -8.66 -19.86
N GLY A 385 13.04 -9.64 -19.74
CA GLY A 385 13.01 -10.90 -20.49
C GLY A 385 11.68 -11.64 -20.44
N VAL A 386 11.46 -12.50 -21.42
CA VAL A 386 10.16 -13.05 -21.80
C VAL A 386 9.32 -13.51 -20.61
N GLY A 387 8.37 -12.64 -20.23
CA GLY A 387 7.51 -12.77 -19.06
C GLY A 387 8.13 -12.31 -17.73
N ALA A 388 9.43 -12.48 -17.52
CA ALA A 388 10.18 -11.96 -16.36
C ALA A 388 9.99 -10.45 -16.14
N GLY A 389 10.25 -9.62 -17.16
CA GLY A 389 10.06 -8.17 -17.02
C GLY A 389 8.60 -7.76 -16.77
N MET A 390 7.65 -8.56 -17.28
CA MET A 390 6.23 -8.34 -17.04
C MET A 390 5.85 -8.68 -15.59
N TYR A 391 6.35 -9.77 -15.00
CA TYR A 391 6.08 -10.08 -13.59
C TYR A 391 6.82 -9.13 -12.64
N GLY A 392 8.07 -8.76 -12.95
CA GLY A 392 8.84 -7.79 -12.18
C GLY A 392 8.16 -6.43 -12.14
N MET A 393 7.82 -5.87 -13.31
CA MET A 393 7.09 -4.59 -13.39
C MET A 393 5.75 -4.65 -12.65
N LEU A 394 5.00 -5.75 -12.70
CA LEU A 394 3.75 -5.89 -11.93
C LEU A 394 3.95 -5.91 -10.41
N ILE A 395 5.14 -6.28 -9.91
CA ILE A 395 5.49 -6.17 -8.49
C ILE A 395 5.89 -4.73 -8.13
N PHE A 396 6.64 -4.03 -8.99
CA PHE A 396 6.88 -2.59 -8.83
C PHE A 396 5.57 -1.77 -8.89
N VAL A 397 4.58 -2.21 -9.68
CA VAL A 397 3.22 -1.64 -9.66
C VAL A 397 2.55 -1.82 -8.29
N VAL A 398 2.64 -3.00 -7.66
CA VAL A 398 2.11 -3.22 -6.29
C VAL A 398 2.77 -2.27 -5.29
N LEU A 399 4.11 -2.11 -5.34
CA LEU A 399 4.84 -1.17 -4.48
C LEU A 399 4.48 0.30 -4.77
N THR A 400 4.32 0.66 -6.04
CA THR A 400 3.96 2.02 -6.49
C THR A 400 2.55 2.40 -6.00
N VAL A 401 1.58 1.49 -6.16
CA VAL A 401 0.22 1.67 -5.66
C VAL A 401 0.19 1.70 -4.13
N PHE A 402 1.03 0.90 -3.45
CA PHE A 402 1.20 0.96 -2.00
C PHE A 402 1.59 2.36 -1.55
N ILE A 403 2.68 2.91 -2.09
CA ILE A 403 3.15 4.26 -1.76
C ILE A 403 2.08 5.32 -2.11
N ALA A 404 1.43 5.22 -3.27
CA ALA A 404 0.39 6.16 -3.71
C ALA A 404 -0.82 6.21 -2.74
N GLY A 405 -1.32 5.06 -2.28
CA GLY A 405 -2.44 4.99 -1.35
C GLY A 405 -2.14 5.67 -0.01
N LEU A 406 -0.94 5.43 0.54
CA LEU A 406 -0.47 6.11 1.75
C LEU A 406 -0.49 7.64 1.60
N MET A 407 0.02 8.15 0.47
CA MET A 407 0.10 9.60 0.19
C MET A 407 -1.28 10.25 -0.01
N VAL A 408 -2.26 9.51 -0.51
CA VAL A 408 -3.65 9.96 -0.71
C VAL A 408 -4.46 9.92 0.59
N GLY A 409 -4.10 9.03 1.54
CA GLY A 409 -4.87 8.80 2.75
C GLY A 409 -5.98 7.76 2.58
N ARG A 410 -5.71 6.70 1.82
CA ARG A 410 -6.62 5.58 1.51
C ARG A 410 -5.86 4.25 1.60
N THR A 411 -6.56 3.13 1.75
CA THR A 411 -5.90 1.82 1.61
C THR A 411 -5.44 1.65 0.16
N PRO A 412 -4.20 1.21 -0.10
CA PRO A 412 -3.72 0.94 -1.45
C PRO A 412 -4.57 -0.08 -2.19
N GLU A 413 -4.92 0.22 -3.44
CA GLU A 413 -5.85 -0.56 -4.25
C GLU A 413 -5.40 -0.58 -5.72
N TYR A 414 -5.29 -1.78 -6.31
CA TYR A 414 -5.02 -1.94 -7.75
C TYR A 414 -6.13 -2.74 -8.41
N LEU A 415 -6.74 -2.18 -9.47
CA LEU A 415 -7.88 -2.75 -10.19
C LEU A 415 -9.04 -3.18 -9.27
N GLY A 416 -9.37 -2.38 -8.24
CA GLY A 416 -10.41 -2.70 -7.25
C GLY A 416 -9.97 -3.65 -6.13
N LYS A 417 -8.73 -4.17 -6.15
CA LYS A 417 -8.23 -5.11 -5.12
C LYS A 417 -7.31 -4.41 -4.13
N LYS A 418 -7.68 -4.41 -2.84
CA LYS A 418 -6.86 -3.81 -1.76
C LYS A 418 -5.56 -4.62 -1.53
N ILE A 419 -4.42 -3.93 -1.48
CA ILE A 419 -3.08 -4.47 -1.23
C ILE A 419 -2.82 -4.38 0.27
N GLU A 420 -2.50 -5.51 0.91
CA GLU A 420 -2.38 -5.61 2.37
C GLU A 420 -0.97 -6.06 2.79
N ALA A 421 -0.74 -6.15 4.10
CA ALA A 421 0.54 -6.56 4.67
C ALA A 421 1.03 -7.93 4.18
N ARG A 422 0.15 -8.82 3.69
CA ARG A 422 0.53 -10.11 3.10
C ARG A 422 1.22 -9.93 1.75
N GLU A 423 0.61 -9.19 0.83
CA GLU A 423 1.18 -8.96 -0.50
C GLU A 423 2.44 -8.11 -0.39
N MET A 424 2.48 -7.14 0.53
CA MET A 424 3.68 -6.34 0.79
C MET A 424 4.87 -7.18 1.32
N LYS A 425 4.64 -8.20 2.16
CA LYS A 425 5.73 -9.14 2.55
C LYS A 425 6.31 -9.87 1.34
N LEU A 426 5.45 -10.32 0.41
CA LEU A 426 5.88 -11.05 -0.78
C LEU A 426 6.54 -10.13 -1.81
N ALA A 427 6.03 -8.91 -1.99
CA ALA A 427 6.61 -7.91 -2.89
C ALA A 427 7.98 -7.43 -2.40
N MET A 428 8.14 -7.18 -1.09
CA MET A 428 9.46 -6.90 -0.53
C MET A 428 10.38 -8.12 -0.59
N LEU A 429 9.90 -9.34 -0.34
CA LEU A 429 10.73 -10.54 -0.48
C LEU A 429 11.28 -10.71 -1.91
N TYR A 430 10.44 -10.47 -2.94
CA TYR A 430 10.88 -10.46 -4.34
C TYR A 430 12.02 -9.46 -4.56
N VAL A 431 11.82 -8.19 -4.19
CA VAL A 431 12.81 -7.12 -4.39
C VAL A 431 14.08 -7.33 -3.56
N LEU A 432 13.98 -8.02 -2.42
CA LEU A 432 15.12 -8.33 -1.55
C LEU A 432 16.03 -9.45 -2.08
N ILE A 433 15.49 -10.48 -2.74
CA ILE A 433 16.32 -11.62 -3.19
C ILE A 433 17.45 -11.16 -4.12
N PHE A 434 17.12 -10.25 -5.03
CA PHE A 434 18.00 -9.74 -6.07
C PHE A 434 19.32 -9.09 -5.57
N PRO A 435 19.29 -7.99 -4.78
CA PRO A 435 20.50 -7.36 -4.26
C PRO A 435 21.30 -8.28 -3.32
N LEU A 436 20.59 -9.10 -2.52
CA LEU A 436 21.20 -9.97 -1.52
C LEU A 436 22.13 -11.00 -2.16
N LEU A 437 21.76 -11.55 -3.31
CA LEU A 437 22.61 -12.46 -4.08
C LEU A 437 23.83 -11.72 -4.67
N ILE A 438 23.57 -10.72 -5.51
CA ILE A 438 24.57 -9.97 -6.28
C ILE A 438 25.73 -9.52 -5.38
N LEU A 439 25.39 -8.86 -4.26
CA LEU A 439 26.36 -8.25 -3.37
C LEU A 439 27.10 -9.25 -2.50
N SER A 440 26.41 -10.26 -1.99
CA SER A 440 27.06 -11.27 -1.13
C SER A 440 28.09 -12.07 -1.93
N LEU A 441 27.76 -12.43 -3.18
CA LEU A 441 28.66 -13.16 -4.06
C LEU A 441 29.80 -12.28 -4.60
N ALA A 442 29.52 -11.04 -5.02
CA ALA A 442 30.56 -10.09 -5.42
C ALA A 442 31.52 -9.77 -4.26
N ALA A 443 31.01 -9.52 -3.05
CA ALA A 443 31.83 -9.27 -1.86
C ALA A 443 32.70 -10.48 -1.49
N TRP A 444 32.17 -11.70 -1.61
CA TRP A 444 32.93 -12.92 -1.40
C TRP A 444 34.05 -13.07 -2.45
N ALA A 445 33.75 -12.88 -3.74
CA ALA A 445 34.74 -12.95 -4.82
C ALA A 445 35.88 -11.93 -4.66
N LEU A 446 35.59 -10.73 -4.15
CA LEU A 446 36.59 -9.67 -3.95
C LEU A 446 37.57 -9.92 -2.79
N VAL A 447 37.22 -10.75 -1.80
CA VAL A 447 38.10 -11.04 -0.64
C VAL A 447 38.90 -12.34 -0.75
N VAL A 448 38.72 -13.11 -1.82
CA VAL A 448 39.36 -14.42 -2.01
C VAL A 448 40.29 -14.42 -3.24
N PRO A 449 41.54 -14.92 -3.13
CA PRO A 449 42.48 -14.88 -4.26
C PRO A 449 41.97 -15.56 -5.53
N TYR A 450 41.21 -16.65 -5.40
CA TYR A 450 40.64 -17.38 -6.54
C TYR A 450 39.45 -16.66 -7.23
N GLY A 451 38.88 -15.64 -6.58
CA GLY A 451 37.87 -14.77 -7.19
C GLY A 451 38.54 -13.65 -8.00
N THR A 452 39.55 -13.00 -7.42
CA THR A 452 40.26 -11.87 -8.05
C THR A 452 41.33 -12.29 -9.07
N SER A 453 41.82 -13.55 -9.04
CA SER A 453 42.81 -14.05 -10.01
C SER A 453 42.28 -14.30 -11.43
N SER A 454 40.98 -14.08 -11.66
CA SER A 454 40.30 -14.38 -12.94
C SER A 454 40.00 -13.14 -13.78
N LEU A 455 40.44 -11.96 -13.33
CA LEU A 455 40.17 -10.66 -13.96
C LEU A 455 41.11 -10.40 -15.14
N SER A 456 40.59 -9.83 -16.23
CA SER A 456 41.43 -9.24 -17.28
C SER A 456 41.82 -7.81 -16.92
N ASN A 457 40.94 -7.07 -16.23
CA ASN A 457 41.09 -5.65 -15.99
C ASN A 457 41.46 -5.33 -14.53
N ALA A 458 42.29 -4.30 -14.34
CA ALA A 458 42.73 -3.84 -13.02
C ALA A 458 41.87 -2.67 -12.50
N GLY A 459 41.84 -2.49 -11.17
CA GLY A 459 41.20 -1.33 -10.54
C GLY A 459 39.67 -1.34 -10.70
N PRO A 460 39.01 -0.16 -10.81
CA PRO A 460 37.55 -0.07 -10.83
C PRO A 460 36.85 -0.90 -11.91
N HIS A 461 37.52 -1.14 -13.04
CA HIS A 461 36.96 -1.97 -14.10
C HIS A 461 36.94 -3.46 -13.71
N GLY A 462 37.96 -3.97 -13.01
CA GLY A 462 37.95 -5.34 -12.47
C GLY A 462 36.92 -5.57 -11.36
N LEU A 463 36.63 -4.53 -10.56
CA LEU A 463 35.47 -4.53 -9.67
C LEU A 463 34.14 -4.59 -10.48
N SER A 464 34.08 -3.88 -11.61
CA SER A 464 32.91 -3.88 -12.50
C SER A 464 32.72 -5.22 -13.20
N GLU A 465 33.79 -5.90 -13.64
CA GLU A 465 33.75 -7.27 -14.19
C GLU A 465 33.04 -8.25 -13.23
N ILE A 466 33.42 -8.26 -11.95
CA ILE A 466 32.81 -9.12 -10.92
C ILE A 466 31.37 -8.72 -10.63
N LEU A 467 31.12 -7.42 -10.42
CA LEU A 467 29.79 -6.93 -10.10
C LEU A 467 28.80 -7.16 -11.25
N TYR A 468 29.26 -7.03 -12.50
CA TYR A 468 28.46 -7.31 -13.70
C TYR A 468 28.16 -8.80 -13.84
N ALA A 469 29.14 -9.69 -13.59
CA ALA A 469 28.93 -11.13 -13.67
C ALA A 469 27.82 -11.61 -12.72
N PHE A 470 27.85 -11.23 -11.44
CA PHE A 470 26.80 -11.57 -10.48
C PHE A 470 25.50 -10.77 -10.69
N SER A 471 25.56 -9.53 -11.19
CA SER A 471 24.34 -8.80 -11.59
C SER A 471 23.62 -9.54 -12.73
N SER A 472 24.37 -10.00 -13.74
CA SER A 472 23.84 -10.77 -14.88
C SER A 472 23.33 -12.16 -14.48
N GLY A 473 24.05 -12.84 -13.57
CA GLY A 473 23.65 -14.13 -13.00
C GLY A 473 22.31 -14.05 -12.26
N ALA A 474 22.23 -13.24 -11.20
CA ALA A 474 20.98 -12.99 -10.47
C ALA A 474 19.88 -12.38 -11.36
N GLY A 475 20.27 -11.53 -12.31
CA GLY A 475 19.46 -10.94 -13.38
C GLY A 475 18.73 -11.97 -14.24
N ASN A 476 19.31 -13.16 -14.38
CA ASN A 476 19.06 -14.06 -15.49
C ASN A 476 19.26 -13.38 -16.86
N ASN A 477 20.17 -12.41 -16.94
CA ASN A 477 20.42 -11.64 -18.15
C ASN A 477 21.21 -12.47 -19.18
N GLY A 478 22.39 -12.95 -18.81
CA GLY A 478 23.27 -13.75 -19.67
C GLY A 478 24.49 -13.02 -20.24
N SER A 479 24.41 -11.70 -20.41
CA SER A 479 25.54 -10.94 -20.94
C SER A 479 26.70 -10.94 -19.95
N ALA A 480 27.91 -10.79 -20.47
CA ALA A 480 29.11 -10.61 -19.68
C ALA A 480 29.90 -9.42 -20.20
N PHE A 481 30.75 -8.86 -19.35
CA PHE A 481 31.89 -8.07 -19.82
C PHE A 481 32.86 -8.95 -20.65
N ALA A 482 33.00 -10.23 -20.25
CA ALA A 482 33.82 -11.26 -20.90
C ALA A 482 35.36 -11.12 -20.76
N GLY A 483 35.86 -10.07 -20.09
CA GLY A 483 37.23 -10.04 -19.54
C GLY A 483 37.41 -10.99 -18.34
N LEU A 484 36.37 -11.21 -17.54
CA LEU A 484 36.38 -12.18 -16.43
C LEU A 484 36.39 -13.63 -16.94
N ASN A 485 37.45 -14.38 -16.63
CA ASN A 485 37.48 -15.83 -16.83
C ASN A 485 36.63 -16.57 -15.79
N ALA A 486 35.34 -16.72 -16.07
CA ALA A 486 34.41 -17.43 -15.20
C ALA A 486 34.54 -18.97 -15.23
N ASN A 487 35.42 -19.55 -16.06
CA ASN A 487 35.59 -21.01 -16.15
C ASN A 487 36.49 -21.58 -15.04
N THR A 488 36.08 -21.36 -13.79
CA THR A 488 36.76 -21.89 -12.60
C THR A 488 35.76 -22.58 -11.70
N LEU A 489 36.22 -23.51 -10.85
CA LEU A 489 35.34 -24.22 -9.89
C LEU A 489 34.53 -23.25 -9.01
N PHE A 490 35.11 -22.11 -8.62
CA PHE A 490 34.43 -21.08 -7.86
C PHE A 490 33.32 -20.40 -8.68
N TYR A 491 33.66 -19.79 -9.83
CA TYR A 491 32.68 -19.02 -10.61
C TYR A 491 31.60 -19.91 -11.21
N ASN A 492 31.93 -21.11 -11.70
CA ASN A 492 30.95 -22.06 -12.23
C ASN A 492 29.89 -22.43 -11.18
N LEU A 493 30.30 -22.77 -9.94
CA LEU A 493 29.37 -23.11 -8.86
C LEU A 493 28.63 -21.88 -8.30
N ALA A 494 29.32 -20.75 -8.14
CA ALA A 494 28.74 -19.52 -7.61
C ALA A 494 27.67 -18.96 -8.55
N LEU A 495 28.02 -18.70 -9.82
CA LEU A 495 27.08 -18.20 -10.83
C LEU A 495 25.99 -19.23 -11.15
N GLY A 496 26.31 -20.53 -11.15
CA GLY A 496 25.32 -21.60 -11.32
C GLY A 496 24.24 -21.58 -10.22
N THR A 497 24.64 -21.30 -8.99
CA THR A 497 23.72 -21.11 -7.85
C THR A 497 22.97 -19.78 -7.95
N ASP A 498 23.68 -18.70 -8.27
CA ASP A 498 23.15 -17.33 -8.42
C ASP A 498 21.98 -17.28 -9.41
N MET A 499 22.16 -17.83 -10.61
CA MET A 499 21.14 -17.94 -11.64
C MET A 499 19.91 -18.73 -11.19
N LEU A 500 20.10 -19.87 -10.50
CA LEU A 500 19.02 -20.71 -10.00
C LEU A 500 18.20 -20.02 -8.91
N VAL A 501 18.85 -19.37 -7.95
CA VAL A 501 18.17 -18.68 -6.86
C VAL A 501 17.52 -17.39 -7.38
N GLY A 502 18.21 -16.63 -8.23
CA GLY A 502 17.66 -15.45 -8.92
C GLY A 502 16.35 -15.78 -9.65
N ARG A 503 16.34 -16.80 -10.51
CA ARG A 503 15.12 -17.18 -11.24
C ARG A 503 14.03 -17.69 -10.30
N PHE A 504 14.32 -18.76 -9.56
CA PHE A 504 13.28 -19.57 -8.95
C PHE A 504 12.85 -19.06 -7.57
N LEU A 505 13.76 -18.50 -6.77
CA LEU A 505 13.38 -17.91 -5.48
C LEU A 505 12.58 -16.62 -5.68
N MET A 506 12.80 -15.85 -6.76
CA MET A 506 11.96 -14.71 -7.12
C MET A 506 10.59 -15.12 -7.70
N MET A 507 10.50 -16.18 -8.49
CA MET A 507 9.21 -16.66 -9.02
C MET A 507 8.23 -17.09 -7.91
N ILE A 508 8.70 -17.65 -6.79
CA ILE A 508 7.85 -18.13 -5.68
C ILE A 508 6.97 -17.01 -5.06
N PRO A 509 7.50 -15.89 -4.53
CA PRO A 509 6.68 -14.80 -4.01
C PRO A 509 5.82 -14.14 -5.09
N ALA A 510 6.31 -14.08 -6.33
CA ALA A 510 5.58 -13.53 -7.46
C ALA A 510 4.28 -14.33 -7.75
N ILE A 511 4.37 -15.66 -7.82
CA ILE A 511 3.22 -16.57 -7.95
C ILE A 511 2.34 -16.54 -6.68
N ALA A 512 2.94 -16.40 -5.49
CA ALA A 512 2.19 -16.30 -4.23
C ALA A 512 1.36 -15.00 -4.12
N ILE A 513 1.82 -13.88 -4.69
CA ILE A 513 1.01 -12.64 -4.82
C ILE A 513 -0.20 -12.91 -5.72
N ALA A 514 -0.01 -13.58 -6.87
CA ALA A 514 -1.12 -13.95 -7.74
C ALA A 514 -2.17 -14.82 -7.02
N GLY A 515 -1.69 -15.80 -6.24
CA GLY A 515 -2.51 -16.69 -5.42
C GLY A 515 -3.20 -16.02 -4.23
N ALA A 516 -2.67 -14.91 -3.72
CA ALA A 516 -3.31 -14.09 -2.69
C ALA A 516 -4.33 -13.10 -3.30
N MET A 517 -4.03 -12.53 -4.46
CA MET A 517 -4.86 -11.53 -5.13
C MET A 517 -6.08 -12.15 -5.85
N VAL A 518 -6.00 -13.40 -6.33
CA VAL A 518 -7.12 -14.03 -7.07
C VAL A 518 -8.41 -14.16 -6.22
N ASP A 519 -8.26 -14.38 -4.91
CA ASP A 519 -9.38 -14.49 -3.95
C ASP A 519 -9.98 -13.12 -3.55
N LYS A 520 -9.30 -12.00 -3.84
CA LYS A 520 -9.76 -10.68 -3.37
C LYS A 520 -10.95 -10.16 -4.17
N LYS A 521 -11.92 -9.62 -3.42
CA LYS A 521 -13.05 -8.84 -3.96
C LYS A 521 -12.54 -7.64 -4.76
N VAL A 522 -13.34 -7.22 -5.74
CA VAL A 522 -13.06 -6.08 -6.63
C VAL A 522 -14.04 -4.97 -6.30
N THR A 523 -13.57 -3.96 -5.58
CA THR A 523 -14.33 -2.77 -5.20
C THR A 523 -14.54 -1.86 -6.42
N PRO A 524 -15.73 -1.25 -6.61
CA PRO A 524 -15.94 -0.28 -7.68
C PRO A 524 -15.11 1.00 -7.48
N ALA A 525 -14.52 1.52 -8.55
CA ALA A 525 -13.74 2.76 -8.49
C ALA A 525 -14.60 3.96 -8.07
N GLY A 526 -14.15 4.71 -7.06
CA GLY A 526 -14.81 5.91 -6.53
C GLY A 526 -13.91 7.15 -6.53
N PRO A 527 -14.36 8.30 -5.99
CA PRO A 527 -13.57 9.55 -5.99
C PRO A 527 -12.22 9.47 -5.24
N GLY A 528 -12.08 8.49 -4.34
CA GLY A 528 -10.84 8.18 -3.62
C GLY A 528 -9.91 7.17 -4.31
N THR A 529 -10.36 6.48 -5.37
CA THR A 529 -9.53 5.52 -6.10
C THR A 529 -8.51 6.25 -6.96
N PHE A 530 -7.23 5.84 -6.87
CA PHE A 530 -6.15 6.49 -7.63
C PHE A 530 -6.06 5.93 -9.06
N PRO A 531 -6.06 6.78 -10.12
CA PRO A 531 -6.04 6.32 -11.52
C PRO A 531 -4.66 5.83 -11.97
N THR A 532 -4.45 4.52 -11.97
CA THR A 532 -3.21 3.83 -12.37
C THR A 532 -2.97 3.73 -13.89
N ASN A 533 -3.57 4.62 -14.68
CA ASN A 533 -3.53 4.57 -16.14
C ASN A 533 -3.25 5.93 -16.81
N GLY A 534 -2.90 6.95 -16.03
CA GLY A 534 -2.51 8.28 -16.52
C GLY A 534 -1.02 8.58 -16.28
N GLY A 535 -0.50 9.63 -16.94
CA GLY A 535 0.92 10.01 -16.86
C GLY A 535 1.45 10.29 -15.46
N LEU A 536 0.59 10.64 -14.49
CA LEU A 536 0.96 10.78 -13.08
C LEU A 536 1.36 9.42 -12.45
N PHE A 537 0.67 8.33 -12.81
CA PHE A 537 1.05 6.99 -12.39
C PHE A 537 2.30 6.49 -13.13
N VAL A 538 2.42 6.77 -14.43
CA VAL A 538 3.63 6.43 -15.20
C VAL A 538 4.86 7.11 -14.57
N GLY A 539 4.78 8.41 -14.28
CA GLY A 539 5.84 9.16 -13.60
C GLY A 539 6.15 8.64 -12.20
N LEU A 540 5.15 8.26 -11.41
CA LEU A 540 5.36 7.63 -10.11
C LEU A 540 5.98 6.23 -10.24
N LEU A 541 5.56 5.40 -11.19
CA LEU A 541 6.09 4.05 -11.42
C LEU A 541 7.55 4.10 -11.89
N VAL A 542 7.88 4.99 -12.83
CA VAL A 542 9.27 5.28 -13.23
C VAL A 542 10.09 5.77 -12.04
N SER A 543 9.52 6.68 -11.23
CA SER A 543 10.19 7.17 -10.02
C SER A 543 10.41 6.05 -9.00
N VAL A 544 9.44 5.16 -8.78
CA VAL A 544 9.55 4.04 -7.83
C VAL A 544 10.49 2.96 -8.35
N VAL A 545 10.53 2.66 -9.66
CA VAL A 545 11.52 1.75 -10.24
C VAL A 545 12.94 2.31 -10.08
N LEU A 546 13.17 3.60 -10.40
CA LEU A 546 14.48 4.23 -10.23
C LEU A 546 14.89 4.39 -8.76
N ILE A 547 13.98 4.87 -7.91
CA ILE A 547 14.24 5.08 -6.48
C ILE A 547 14.45 3.73 -5.80
N VAL A 548 13.52 2.78 -5.93
CA VAL A 548 13.70 1.46 -5.30
C VAL A 548 14.92 0.79 -5.92
N GLY A 549 15.03 0.65 -7.24
CA GLY A 549 16.17 0.00 -7.88
C GLY A 549 17.54 0.58 -7.51
N ALA A 550 17.72 1.92 -7.51
CA ALA A 550 18.99 2.54 -7.10
C ALA A 550 19.25 2.47 -5.59
N LEU A 551 18.20 2.47 -4.75
CA LEU A 551 18.34 2.30 -3.31
C LEU A 551 18.52 0.83 -2.91
N THR A 552 17.97 -0.13 -3.67
CA THR A 552 17.65 -1.54 -3.34
C THR A 552 18.78 -2.40 -2.80
N PHE A 553 20.01 -1.90 -2.74
CA PHE A 553 21.17 -2.74 -2.50
C PHE A 553 21.51 -3.04 -1.03
N PHE A 554 21.06 -2.28 -0.01
CA PHE A 554 21.95 -2.12 1.16
C PHE A 554 21.77 -2.82 2.58
N PRO A 555 20.77 -3.61 3.16
CA PRO A 555 20.32 -4.10 4.60
C PRO A 555 19.93 -3.37 6.01
N ASN A 556 19.36 -4.04 7.09
CA ASN A 556 18.90 -3.60 8.50
C ASN A 556 17.36 -3.43 8.91
N PRO A 557 16.92 -3.49 10.21
CA PRO A 557 15.68 -2.82 10.74
C PRO A 557 15.88 -1.49 11.54
N VAL A 558 15.92 -0.34 10.84
CA VAL A 558 15.99 1.07 11.36
C VAL A 558 16.77 1.28 12.67
N MET A 559 16.11 1.66 13.78
CA MET A 559 16.72 2.36 14.93
C MET A 559 17.70 1.50 15.73
N PHE A 560 17.51 0.19 15.77
CA PHE A 560 18.38 -0.71 16.54
C PHE A 560 19.83 -0.74 16.01
N VAL A 561 20.04 -0.54 14.70
CA VAL A 561 21.39 -0.37 14.14
C VAL A 561 21.91 1.06 14.23
N VAL A 562 21.04 2.06 14.45
CA VAL A 562 21.51 3.38 14.88
C VAL A 562 22.11 3.27 16.28
N GLU A 563 21.46 2.52 17.18
CA GLU A 563 21.97 2.22 18.53
C GLU A 563 23.25 1.37 18.48
N ILE A 564 23.28 0.23 17.77
CA ILE A 564 24.51 -0.57 17.58
C ILE A 564 25.63 0.28 16.94
N GLY A 565 25.30 1.13 15.97
CA GLY A 565 26.24 2.05 15.33
C GLY A 565 26.78 3.11 16.30
N SER A 566 25.94 3.62 17.20
CA SER A 566 26.32 4.55 18.27
C SER A 566 27.28 3.88 19.26
N VAL A 567 26.96 2.66 19.71
CA VAL A 567 27.80 1.85 20.60
C VAL A 567 29.14 1.52 19.92
N LEU A 568 29.11 1.06 18.67
CA LEU A 568 30.30 0.68 17.90
C LEU A 568 31.22 1.88 17.65
N THR A 569 30.70 3.03 17.22
CA THR A 569 31.52 4.24 17.02
C THR A 569 32.04 4.81 18.34
N THR A 570 31.27 4.72 19.42
CA THR A 570 31.75 5.09 20.78
C THR A 570 32.90 4.18 21.22
N ALA A 571 32.80 2.86 20.98
CA ALA A 571 33.85 1.90 21.31
C ALA A 571 35.11 2.08 20.44
N ILE A 572 34.96 2.40 19.15
CA ILE A 572 36.07 2.76 18.25
C ILE A 572 36.76 4.04 18.74
N TRP A 573 35.99 5.07 19.11
CA TRP A 573 36.56 6.30 19.67
C TRP A 573 37.34 6.04 20.96
N LEU A 574 36.78 5.30 21.92
CA LEU A 574 37.46 4.93 23.16
C LEU A 574 38.76 4.17 22.86
N ARG A 575 38.73 3.18 21.96
CA ARG A 575 39.93 2.46 21.52
C ARG A 575 40.98 3.42 20.96
N ASP A 576 40.63 4.26 19.99
CA ASP A 576 41.59 5.11 19.29
C ASP A 576 42.09 6.31 20.12
N VAL A 577 41.44 6.62 21.26
CA VAL A 577 41.97 7.53 22.29
C VAL A 577 43.05 6.88 23.15
N PHE A 578 42.91 5.59 23.51
CA PHE A 578 43.89 4.88 24.35
C PHE A 578 45.00 4.15 23.56
N ALA A 579 44.70 3.70 22.35
CA ALA A 579 45.60 2.95 21.47
C ALA A 579 45.30 3.30 19.99
N PRO A 580 45.85 4.41 19.46
CA PRO A 580 45.58 4.86 18.10
C PRO A 580 45.98 3.82 17.05
N SER A 581 45.01 3.36 16.25
CA SER A 581 45.27 2.39 15.17
C SER A 581 45.88 3.08 13.93
N PRO A 582 46.90 2.49 13.25
CA PRO A 582 47.45 3.07 12.02
C PRO A 582 46.38 3.20 10.91
N GLY A 583 46.10 4.44 10.50
CA GLY A 583 45.04 4.75 9.54
C GLY A 583 43.63 4.88 10.15
N ALA A 584 43.51 5.03 11.47
CA ALA A 584 42.25 5.44 12.11
C ALA A 584 41.80 6.83 11.63
N ALA A 585 40.48 7.06 11.62
CA ALA A 585 39.92 8.39 11.39
C ALA A 585 40.22 9.31 12.59
N PRO A 586 40.30 10.66 12.40
CA PRO A 586 40.56 11.59 13.50
C PRO A 586 39.62 11.37 14.70
N THR A 587 40.17 11.37 15.91
CA THR A 587 39.41 11.07 17.14
C THR A 587 38.27 12.08 17.36
N TRP A 588 38.46 13.35 16.98
CA TRP A 588 37.40 14.37 17.00
C TRP A 588 36.22 14.00 16.08
N PHE A 589 36.49 13.45 14.90
CA PHE A 589 35.48 13.08 13.91
C PHE A 589 34.68 11.86 14.39
N THR A 590 35.36 10.84 14.91
CA THR A 590 34.67 9.66 15.47
C THR A 590 33.81 10.03 16.68
N LEU A 591 34.28 10.93 17.55
CA LEU A 591 33.49 11.46 18.67
C LEU A 591 32.27 12.27 18.19
N ALA A 592 32.47 13.18 17.21
CA ALA A 592 31.38 13.99 16.67
C ALA A 592 30.30 13.11 16.03
N VAL A 593 30.70 12.11 15.22
CA VAL A 593 29.78 11.12 14.67
C VAL A 593 29.06 10.36 15.80
N SER A 594 29.77 9.76 16.76
CA SER A 594 29.12 8.95 17.80
C SER A 594 28.11 9.76 18.64
N ILE A 595 28.42 11.02 18.97
CA ILE A 595 27.50 11.94 19.65
C ILE A 595 26.23 12.18 18.81
N TRP A 596 26.34 12.46 17.51
CA TRP A 596 25.18 12.69 16.66
C TRP A 596 24.37 11.42 16.34
N LEU A 597 25.00 10.24 16.36
CA LEU A 597 24.28 8.96 16.31
C LEU A 597 23.47 8.74 17.60
N TRP A 598 24.05 8.99 18.78
CA TRP A 598 23.30 8.95 20.05
C TRP A 598 22.16 9.98 20.08
N PHE A 599 22.38 11.21 19.59
CA PHE A 599 21.30 12.19 19.43
C PHE A 599 20.20 11.70 18.47
N THR A 600 20.54 10.99 17.40
CA THR A 600 19.53 10.39 16.49
C THR A 600 18.62 9.41 17.22
N VAL A 601 19.18 8.56 18.11
CA VAL A 601 18.40 7.66 18.98
C VAL A 601 17.55 8.46 19.98
N VAL A 602 18.14 9.43 20.68
CA VAL A 602 17.46 10.24 21.68
C VAL A 602 16.30 11.05 21.07
N PHE A 603 16.46 11.61 19.87
CA PHE A 603 15.42 12.42 19.21
C PHE A 603 14.25 11.57 18.70
N ALA A 604 14.50 10.33 18.27
CA ALA A 604 13.44 9.37 17.95
C ALA A 604 12.65 8.99 19.22
N ASN A 605 13.35 8.58 20.29
CA ASN A 605 12.72 8.21 21.56
C ASN A 605 11.98 9.39 22.20
N PHE A 606 12.49 10.62 22.05
CA PHE A 606 11.82 11.85 22.46
C PHE A 606 10.53 12.11 21.68
N ALA A 607 10.47 11.80 20.38
CA ALA A 607 9.24 11.93 19.59
C ALA A 607 8.12 11.01 20.10
N GLU A 608 8.46 9.77 20.46
CA GLU A 608 7.55 8.79 21.05
C GLU A 608 7.14 9.21 22.47
N ALA A 609 8.10 9.58 23.33
CA ALA A 609 7.83 10.06 24.69
C ALA A 609 6.97 11.33 24.75
N VAL A 610 7.13 12.28 23.81
CA VAL A 610 6.27 13.48 23.70
C VAL A 610 4.85 13.14 23.19
N ALA A 611 4.69 12.04 22.44
CA ALA A 611 3.38 11.54 22.06
C ALA A 611 2.68 10.86 23.25
N GLU A 612 3.39 9.97 23.97
CA GLU A 612 2.85 9.29 25.16
C GLU A 612 2.55 10.24 26.32
N GLY A 613 3.45 11.18 26.62
CA GLY A 613 3.35 12.06 27.78
C GLY A 613 2.08 12.93 27.79
N ARG A 614 1.55 13.26 26.61
CA ARG A 614 0.26 13.96 26.47
C ARG A 614 -0.91 13.10 26.90
N GLY A 615 -0.92 11.82 26.49
CA GLY A 615 -1.91 10.86 26.96
C GLY A 615 -1.80 10.65 28.47
N LYS A 616 -0.60 10.31 28.95
CA LYS A 616 -0.34 10.00 30.38
C LYS A 616 -0.79 11.12 31.32
N ALA A 617 -0.60 12.39 30.96
CA ALA A 617 -1.12 13.53 31.75
C ALA A 617 -2.67 13.55 31.86
N GLN A 618 -3.39 13.19 30.79
CA GLN A 618 -4.85 13.10 30.79
C GLN A 618 -5.34 11.86 31.57
N ALA A 619 -4.66 10.71 31.45
CA ALA A 619 -4.94 9.53 32.27
C ALA A 619 -4.70 9.77 33.77
N GLU A 620 -3.64 10.50 34.14
CA GLU A 620 -3.37 10.83 35.54
C GLU A 620 -4.46 11.73 36.13
N THR A 621 -4.97 12.69 35.34
CA THR A 621 -6.09 13.54 35.74
C THR A 621 -7.36 12.73 36.04
N LEU A 622 -7.69 11.76 35.18
CA LEU A 622 -8.79 10.82 35.40
C LEU A 622 -8.55 9.91 36.62
N ARG A 623 -7.31 9.43 36.82
CA ARG A 623 -6.94 8.55 37.94
C ARG A 623 -7.08 9.26 39.29
N ARG A 624 -6.73 10.55 39.38
CA ARG A 624 -6.88 11.36 40.61
C ARG A 624 -8.36 11.49 41.01
N MET A 625 -9.25 11.85 40.07
CA MET A 625 -10.71 11.92 40.33
C MET A 625 -11.28 10.61 40.92
N ARG A 626 -10.80 9.45 40.45
CA ARG A 626 -11.20 8.14 41.01
C ARG A 626 -10.60 7.85 42.39
N GLN A 627 -9.35 8.23 42.65
CA GLN A 627 -8.66 7.89 43.90
C GLN A 627 -9.20 8.65 45.12
N ASP A 628 -9.64 9.89 44.94
CA ASP A 628 -10.18 10.73 46.03
C ASP A 628 -11.66 10.44 46.36
N THR A 629 -12.35 9.60 45.57
CA THR A 629 -13.79 9.34 45.73
C THR A 629 -14.06 8.22 46.75
N VAL A 630 -14.87 8.55 47.76
CA VAL A 630 -15.42 7.60 48.76
C VAL A 630 -16.82 7.14 48.39
N ALA A 631 -17.13 5.88 48.71
CA ALA A 631 -18.42 5.24 48.44
C ALA A 631 -19.14 4.88 49.75
N ARG A 632 -20.44 5.16 49.83
CA ARG A 632 -21.33 4.68 50.88
C ARG A 632 -22.02 3.41 50.40
N LYS A 633 -21.39 2.27 50.71
CA LYS A 633 -21.91 0.94 50.35
C LYS A 633 -23.01 0.55 51.31
N VAL A 634 -24.13 0.03 50.79
CA VAL A 634 -25.24 -0.51 51.58
C VAL A 634 -25.19 -2.04 51.57
N ARG A 635 -25.53 -2.69 52.69
CA ARG A 635 -25.56 -4.16 52.78
C ARG A 635 -26.87 -4.73 52.23
N PHE A 636 -28.00 -4.09 52.48
CA PHE A 636 -29.34 -4.52 52.01
C PHE A 636 -30.20 -3.34 51.54
N TRP A 637 -30.95 -3.53 50.46
CA TRP A 637 -31.95 -2.59 49.93
C TRP A 637 -33.22 -3.33 49.45
N PRO A 638 -34.45 -2.87 49.78
CA PRO A 638 -34.76 -1.78 50.71
C PRO A 638 -34.21 -2.05 52.13
N PRO A 639 -34.01 -1.02 52.97
CA PRO A 639 -33.59 -1.23 54.35
C PRO A 639 -34.67 -2.03 55.10
N THR A 640 -34.29 -3.16 55.68
CA THR A 640 -35.10 -3.89 56.66
C THR A 640 -35.10 -3.17 58.00
N ASP A 641 -36.20 -3.23 58.75
CA ASP A 641 -36.38 -2.54 60.03
C ASP A 641 -35.20 -2.72 61.01
N ASP A 642 -34.92 -1.66 61.79
CA ASP A 642 -33.70 -1.50 62.57
C ASP A 642 -33.34 -2.69 63.47
N VAL A 643 -32.23 -3.36 63.15
CA VAL A 643 -31.53 -4.27 64.07
C VAL A 643 -30.56 -3.42 64.92
N PRO A 644 -30.80 -3.22 66.23
CA PRO A 644 -30.04 -2.26 67.01
C PRO A 644 -28.54 -2.60 67.08
N GLY A 645 -27.70 -1.68 66.58
CA GLY A 645 -26.24 -1.76 66.68
C GLY A 645 -25.50 -2.18 65.40
N ILE A 646 -26.19 -2.39 64.27
CA ILE A 646 -25.55 -2.67 62.97
C ILE A 646 -25.84 -1.52 62.00
N SER A 647 -24.81 -0.83 61.50
CA SER A 647 -24.98 0.10 60.38
C SER A 647 -25.23 -0.68 59.08
N ASN A 648 -26.30 -0.34 58.36
CA ASN A 648 -26.54 -0.86 57.00
C ASN A 648 -25.57 -0.24 55.98
N GLU A 649 -24.92 0.89 56.33
CA GLU A 649 -23.88 1.54 55.52
C GLU A 649 -22.46 1.18 55.99
N ASP A 650 -21.57 0.93 55.02
CA ASP A 650 -20.11 0.85 55.13
C ASP A 650 -19.47 1.94 54.24
N ILE A 651 -18.62 2.81 54.80
CA ILE A 651 -17.84 3.77 54.01
C ILE A 651 -16.56 3.10 53.52
N ILE A 652 -16.40 2.97 52.20
CA ILE A 652 -15.23 2.35 51.58
C ILE A 652 -14.66 3.24 50.44
N PRO A 653 -13.36 3.16 50.11
CA PRO A 653 -12.84 3.78 48.90
C PRO A 653 -13.51 3.21 47.64
N ALA A 654 -13.82 4.06 46.66
CA ALA A 654 -14.45 3.65 45.39
C ALA A 654 -13.70 2.51 44.67
N SER A 655 -12.37 2.47 44.81
CA SER A 655 -11.49 1.43 44.28
C SER A 655 -11.70 0.02 44.87
N ARG A 656 -12.54 -0.14 45.90
CA ARG A 656 -12.87 -1.43 46.54
C ARG A 656 -14.30 -1.92 46.28
N LEU A 657 -15.14 -1.14 45.57
CA LEU A 657 -16.47 -1.58 45.15
C LEU A 657 -16.37 -2.78 44.20
N LYS A 658 -17.28 -3.73 44.32
CA LYS A 658 -17.39 -4.89 43.43
C LYS A 658 -18.70 -4.92 42.67
N LYS A 659 -18.75 -5.69 41.59
CA LYS A 659 -19.99 -5.97 40.86
C LYS A 659 -21.05 -6.55 41.78
N GLY A 660 -22.24 -5.95 41.77
CA GLY A 660 -23.37 -6.28 42.65
C GLY A 660 -23.45 -5.46 43.93
N ASP A 661 -22.43 -4.68 44.29
CA ASP A 661 -22.48 -3.78 45.45
C ASP A 661 -23.54 -2.67 45.24
N LEU A 662 -24.24 -2.30 46.31
CA LEU A 662 -25.22 -1.21 46.31
C LEU A 662 -24.59 0.05 46.92
N VAL A 663 -24.79 1.21 46.31
CA VAL A 663 -24.30 2.51 46.83
C VAL A 663 -25.40 3.56 46.86
N ILE A 664 -25.46 4.33 47.95
CA ILE A 664 -26.27 5.56 48.03
C ILE A 664 -25.42 6.74 47.56
N VAL A 665 -26.00 7.58 46.69
CA VAL A 665 -25.40 8.86 46.29
C VAL A 665 -26.43 9.97 46.49
N ASP A 666 -26.12 10.89 47.40
CA ASP A 666 -26.93 12.10 47.68
C ASP A 666 -26.55 13.26 46.75
N ALA A 667 -27.47 14.22 46.55
CA ALA A 667 -27.19 15.49 45.90
C ALA A 667 -25.89 16.16 46.41
N GLY A 668 -25.02 16.54 45.48
CA GLY A 668 -23.68 17.07 45.73
C GLY A 668 -22.57 16.03 45.76
N GLN A 669 -22.87 14.73 45.86
CA GLN A 669 -21.87 13.64 45.88
C GLN A 669 -21.52 13.14 44.47
N ILE A 670 -20.34 12.52 44.36
CA ILE A 670 -19.84 11.89 43.12
C ILE A 670 -20.27 10.43 43.10
N ILE A 671 -20.74 9.94 41.95
CA ILE A 671 -21.07 8.54 41.73
C ILE A 671 -19.77 7.71 41.75
N PRO A 672 -19.60 6.74 42.67
CA PRO A 672 -18.27 6.15 42.94
C PRO A 672 -17.85 5.06 41.94
N GLY A 673 -18.75 4.55 41.10
CA GLY A 673 -18.47 3.54 40.09
C GLY A 673 -19.67 3.33 39.18
N ASP A 674 -19.46 2.69 38.03
CA ASP A 674 -20.54 2.50 37.04
C ASP A 674 -21.58 1.50 37.55
N GLY A 675 -22.84 1.80 37.28
CA GLY A 675 -23.96 1.00 37.75
C GLY A 675 -25.28 1.31 37.08
N GLU A 676 -26.34 0.70 37.61
CA GLU A 676 -27.72 1.02 37.28
C GLU A 676 -28.43 1.56 38.52
N VAL A 677 -29.16 2.66 38.37
CA VAL A 677 -30.09 3.18 39.38
C VAL A 677 -31.20 2.14 39.57
N ILE A 678 -31.25 1.53 40.74
CA ILE A 678 -32.28 0.56 41.14
C ILE A 678 -33.41 1.20 41.94
N ASP A 679 -33.18 2.39 42.51
CA ASP A 679 -34.16 3.17 43.24
C ASP A 679 -33.83 4.67 43.17
N GLY A 680 -34.87 5.51 43.15
CA GLY A 680 -34.78 6.96 43.03
C GLY A 680 -34.70 7.52 41.60
N ILE A 681 -34.78 8.84 41.53
CA ILE A 681 -34.61 9.66 40.33
C ILE A 681 -33.80 10.90 40.71
N ALA A 682 -32.85 11.30 39.86
CA ALA A 682 -32.00 12.46 40.09
C ALA A 682 -31.57 13.12 38.78
N SER A 683 -31.19 14.40 38.87
CA SER A 683 -30.36 15.04 37.85
C SER A 683 -28.87 14.83 38.15
N VAL A 684 -28.08 14.54 37.11
CA VAL A 684 -26.65 14.21 37.19
C VAL A 684 -25.86 15.11 36.23
N ASP A 685 -24.75 15.63 36.73
CA ASP A 685 -23.73 16.37 35.99
C ASP A 685 -22.70 15.37 35.44
N GLU A 686 -22.72 15.17 34.12
CA GLU A 686 -21.81 14.27 33.41
C GLU A 686 -20.62 15.03 32.77
N SER A 687 -20.43 16.32 33.08
CA SER A 687 -19.39 17.19 32.51
C SER A 687 -17.95 16.69 32.76
N ALA A 688 -17.74 15.90 33.81
CA ALA A 688 -16.46 15.21 34.06
C ALA A 688 -16.07 14.20 32.95
N ILE A 689 -17.02 13.82 32.10
CA ILE A 689 -16.85 12.83 31.00
C ILE A 689 -17.19 13.45 29.63
N THR A 690 -18.27 14.23 29.53
CA THR A 690 -18.73 14.85 28.27
C THR A 690 -18.14 16.25 28.05
N GLY A 691 -17.74 16.94 29.12
CA GLY A 691 -17.41 18.36 29.08
C GLY A 691 -18.61 19.31 29.01
N GLU A 692 -19.85 18.81 28.84
CA GLU A 692 -21.06 19.64 28.80
C GLU A 692 -21.70 19.78 30.20
N SER A 693 -22.00 21.01 30.61
CA SER A 693 -22.57 21.34 31.93
C SER A 693 -24.10 21.18 32.02
N ALA A 694 -24.72 20.43 31.11
CA ALA A 694 -26.16 20.24 31.05
C ALA A 694 -26.59 19.04 31.93
N PRO A 695 -27.50 19.20 32.91
CA PRO A 695 -27.93 18.09 33.75
C PRO A 695 -28.70 17.02 32.97
N VAL A 696 -28.32 15.75 33.15
CA VAL A 696 -29.00 14.57 32.58
C VAL A 696 -29.84 13.89 33.66
N ILE A 697 -31.09 13.51 33.33
CA ILE A 697 -31.96 12.79 34.28
C ILE A 697 -31.63 11.29 34.26
N ARG A 698 -31.44 10.70 35.44
CA ARG A 698 -31.17 9.28 35.68
C ARG A 698 -32.22 8.74 36.65
N GLU A 699 -32.88 7.62 36.30
CA GLU A 699 -34.09 7.14 36.97
C GLU A 699 -34.16 5.61 37.03
N SER A 700 -34.73 5.06 38.11
CA SER A 700 -34.95 3.61 38.26
C SER A 700 -36.01 3.07 37.31
N GLY A 701 -35.74 1.92 36.67
CA GLY A 701 -36.76 1.14 35.96
C GLY A 701 -37.02 1.50 34.49
N GLY A 702 -36.23 2.40 33.90
CA GLY A 702 -36.27 2.71 32.46
C GLY A 702 -34.88 2.78 31.82
N ASP A 703 -34.81 3.07 30.52
CA ASP A 703 -33.56 3.10 29.72
C ASP A 703 -32.50 4.11 30.21
N ARG A 704 -32.86 5.00 31.15
CA ARG A 704 -31.98 6.01 31.75
C ARG A 704 -31.37 5.60 33.08
N SER A 705 -31.55 4.36 33.52
CA SER A 705 -31.00 3.84 34.78
C SER A 705 -29.47 3.82 34.83
N ALA A 706 -28.78 3.67 33.70
CA ALA A 706 -27.32 3.58 33.67
C ALA A 706 -26.64 4.87 34.15
N VAL A 707 -25.74 4.75 35.13
CA VAL A 707 -24.93 5.84 35.71
C VAL A 707 -23.44 5.50 35.63
N THR A 708 -22.60 6.54 35.48
CA THR A 708 -21.15 6.39 35.23
C THR A 708 -20.33 6.95 36.39
N GLY A 709 -19.29 6.24 36.81
CA GLY A 709 -18.40 6.66 37.89
C GLY A 709 -17.67 7.97 37.58
N GLY A 710 -17.53 8.84 38.58
CA GLY A 710 -16.91 10.17 38.44
C GLY A 710 -17.87 11.29 38.02
N THR A 711 -19.10 10.97 37.61
CA THR A 711 -20.17 11.96 37.42
C THR A 711 -20.76 12.39 38.76
N LYS A 712 -21.45 13.54 38.83
CA LYS A 712 -21.91 14.14 40.10
C LYS A 712 -23.43 14.26 40.17
N VAL A 713 -24.05 13.79 41.24
CA VAL A 713 -25.49 13.97 41.48
C VAL A 713 -25.76 15.44 41.85
N LEU A 714 -26.71 16.08 41.17
CA LEU A 714 -27.07 17.49 41.39
C LEU A 714 -28.34 17.67 42.22
N SER A 715 -29.32 16.77 42.08
CA SER A 715 -30.58 16.81 42.82
C SER A 715 -30.89 15.45 43.46
N ASP A 716 -31.72 15.48 44.50
CA ASP A 716 -32.36 14.30 45.08
C ASP A 716 -31.37 13.23 45.60
N ARG A 717 -31.74 11.95 45.51
CA ARG A 717 -30.94 10.78 45.92
C ARG A 717 -31.20 9.63 44.95
N ILE A 718 -30.16 8.89 44.62
CA ILE A 718 -30.25 7.61 43.90
C ILE A 718 -29.55 6.48 44.67
N VAL A 719 -30.06 5.26 44.48
CA VAL A 719 -29.37 4.04 44.87
C VAL A 719 -28.94 3.30 43.62
N ALA A 720 -27.63 3.16 43.41
CA ALA A 720 -27.06 2.50 42.25
C ALA A 720 -26.51 1.12 42.63
N ARG A 721 -26.74 0.12 41.78
CA ARG A 721 -26.07 -1.19 41.82
C ARG A 721 -24.88 -1.16 40.89
N ILE A 722 -23.69 -1.41 41.42
CA ILE A 722 -22.44 -1.44 40.64
C ILE A 722 -22.47 -2.61 39.64
N THR A 723 -22.26 -2.33 38.35
CA THR A 723 -22.35 -3.33 37.26
C THR A 723 -21.02 -3.91 36.79
N VAL A 724 -19.90 -3.35 37.25
CA VAL A 724 -18.52 -3.63 36.81
C VAL A 724 -17.60 -3.92 38.00
N ASP A 725 -16.54 -4.71 37.79
CA ASP A 725 -15.52 -4.94 38.83
C ASP A 725 -14.34 -3.94 38.73
N PRO A 726 -13.48 -3.82 39.77
CA PRO A 726 -12.34 -2.91 39.76
C PRO A 726 -11.38 -3.16 38.58
N GLY A 727 -11.19 -2.16 37.73
CA GLY A 727 -10.41 -2.28 36.50
C GLY A 727 -11.27 -2.37 35.22
N GLU A 728 -12.57 -2.59 35.36
CA GLU A 728 -13.52 -2.67 34.23
C GLU A 728 -14.43 -1.42 34.12
N SER A 729 -14.27 -0.43 35.01
CA SER A 729 -15.04 0.81 34.94
C SER A 729 -14.76 1.61 33.66
N PHE A 730 -15.67 2.52 33.31
CA PHE A 730 -15.54 3.41 32.17
C PHE A 730 -14.27 4.27 32.29
N LEU A 731 -14.00 4.79 33.48
CA LEU A 731 -12.76 5.51 33.78
C LEU A 731 -11.53 4.60 33.69
N ASP A 732 -11.59 3.34 34.13
CA ASP A 732 -10.49 2.38 33.97
C ASP A 732 -10.24 2.06 32.49
N ARG A 733 -11.30 1.90 31.68
CA ARG A 733 -11.22 1.70 30.23
C ARG A 733 -10.64 2.93 29.52
N MET A 734 -11.02 4.15 29.92
CA MET A 734 -10.37 5.39 29.45
C MET A 734 -8.87 5.42 29.81
N ILE A 735 -8.52 5.15 31.08
CA ILE A 735 -7.13 5.14 31.55
C ILE A 735 -6.31 4.09 30.78
N GLY A 736 -6.80 2.85 30.64
CA GLY A 736 -6.08 1.78 29.94
C GLY A 736 -5.84 2.05 28.45
N LEU A 737 -6.80 2.69 27.75
CA LEU A 737 -6.61 3.12 26.36
C LEU A 737 -5.58 4.25 26.21
N VAL A 738 -5.47 5.13 27.22
CA VAL A 738 -4.58 6.29 27.22
C VAL A 738 -3.18 5.96 27.76
N GLU A 739 -3.04 5.01 28.68
CA GLU A 739 -1.75 4.46 29.13
C GLU A 739 -1.10 3.53 28.08
N GLY A 740 -1.83 3.16 27.03
CA GLY A 740 -1.29 2.58 25.78
C GLY A 740 -0.92 1.10 25.82
N ALA A 741 -1.03 0.44 26.98
CA ALA A 741 -0.51 -0.91 27.26
C ALA A 741 -1.04 -2.06 26.36
N ALA A 742 -2.09 -1.81 25.56
CA ALA A 742 -2.70 -2.80 24.66
C ALA A 742 -2.65 -2.43 23.16
N ARG A 743 -1.89 -1.40 22.75
CA ARG A 743 -1.95 -0.87 21.37
C ARG A 743 -1.28 -1.76 20.31
N GLN A 744 -2.04 -2.68 19.72
CA GLN A 744 -1.59 -3.42 18.53
C GLN A 744 -1.23 -2.49 17.35
N LYS A 745 -0.18 -2.83 16.59
CA LYS A 745 0.18 -2.13 15.35
C LYS A 745 -0.92 -2.32 14.31
N THR A 746 -1.22 -1.26 13.56
CA THR A 746 -2.33 -1.20 12.60
C THR A 746 -1.93 -1.80 11.25
N PRO A 747 -2.87 -2.30 10.40
CA PRO A 747 -2.53 -2.96 9.13
C PRO A 747 -1.62 -2.13 8.20
N ASN A 748 -1.90 -0.83 8.09
CA ASN A 748 -1.10 0.12 7.33
C ASN A 748 0.28 0.36 7.96
N GLU A 749 0.35 0.45 9.29
CA GLU A 749 1.61 0.59 10.02
C GLU A 749 2.48 -0.65 9.90
N ILE A 750 1.90 -1.85 9.95
CA ILE A 750 2.59 -3.11 9.73
C ILE A 750 3.11 -3.15 8.28
N ALA A 751 2.30 -2.79 7.29
CA ALA A 751 2.72 -2.78 5.89
C ALA A 751 3.82 -1.74 5.60
N LEU A 752 3.73 -0.53 6.18
CA LEU A 752 4.80 0.46 6.10
C LEU A 752 6.04 0.01 6.88
N HIS A 753 5.90 -0.63 8.03
CA HIS A 753 7.03 -1.20 8.78
C HIS A 753 7.68 -2.38 8.05
N ILE A 754 6.95 -3.12 7.20
CA ILE A 754 7.52 -4.11 6.28
C ILE A 754 8.31 -3.41 5.18
N LEU A 755 7.79 -2.32 4.58
CA LEU A 755 8.56 -1.50 3.64
C LEU A 755 9.79 -0.86 4.31
N LEU A 756 9.69 -0.40 5.56
CA LEU A 756 10.82 0.20 6.31
C LEU A 756 11.76 -0.84 6.91
N VAL A 757 11.38 -2.11 7.02
CA VAL A 757 12.29 -3.26 7.25
C VAL A 757 12.70 -3.91 5.92
N GLY A 758 12.20 -3.41 4.78
CA GLY A 758 12.57 -3.80 3.42
C GLY A 758 13.57 -2.84 2.79
N LEU A 759 13.31 -1.53 2.79
CA LEU A 759 14.30 -0.44 2.65
C LEU A 759 15.28 -0.45 3.82
N THR A 760 14.75 -0.79 4.99
CA THR A 760 15.46 -1.45 6.10
C THR A 760 16.42 -2.50 5.57
N ILE A 761 15.90 -3.66 5.16
CA ILE A 761 16.42 -4.77 4.33
C ILE A 761 17.38 -4.39 3.16
N VAL A 762 17.69 -3.08 3.03
CA VAL A 762 18.32 -2.33 1.96
C VAL A 762 19.19 -1.11 2.43
N PHE A 763 19.75 -0.97 3.68
CA PHE A 763 20.91 -0.03 4.02
C PHE A 763 22.30 -0.47 4.70
N LEU A 764 22.48 -1.62 5.37
CA LEU A 764 23.64 -2.35 6.00
C LEU A 764 24.58 -3.27 5.15
N PHE A 765 24.17 -4.42 4.57
CA PHE A 765 25.01 -5.26 3.68
C PHE A 765 25.80 -4.48 2.65
N ALA A 766 25.25 -3.63 1.77
CA ALA A 766 26.13 -2.91 0.83
C ALA A 766 26.97 -1.80 1.48
N CYS A 767 26.62 -1.28 2.66
CA CYS A 767 27.60 -0.53 3.46
C CYS A 767 28.74 -1.46 3.92
N VAL A 768 28.45 -2.71 4.25
CA VAL A 768 29.42 -3.77 4.58
C VAL A 768 30.17 -4.28 3.34
N THR A 769 29.58 -4.36 2.13
CA THR A 769 30.26 -4.78 0.90
C THR A 769 31.05 -3.67 0.25
N LEU A 770 30.71 -2.40 0.50
CA LEU A 770 31.60 -1.28 0.19
C LEU A 770 32.95 -1.43 0.89
N VAL A 771 33.05 -2.14 2.03
CA VAL A 771 34.35 -2.41 2.69
C VAL A 771 35.28 -3.28 1.82
N PRO A 772 34.94 -4.51 1.39
CA PRO A 772 35.78 -5.28 0.48
C PRO A 772 35.92 -4.66 -0.92
N MET A 773 34.88 -4.00 -1.45
CA MET A 773 34.99 -3.25 -2.72
C MET A 773 36.01 -2.11 -2.61
N GLY A 774 35.99 -1.39 -1.48
CA GLY A 774 36.98 -0.37 -1.14
C GLY A 774 38.37 -0.97 -0.97
N LEU A 775 38.53 -2.03 -0.19
CA LEU A 775 39.82 -2.69 0.05
C LEU A 775 40.47 -3.19 -1.25
N TYR A 776 39.69 -3.81 -2.14
CA TYR A 776 40.12 -4.19 -3.49
C TYR A 776 40.56 -2.96 -4.31
N SER A 777 39.83 -1.84 -4.17
CA SER A 777 40.14 -0.54 -4.78
C SER A 777 41.30 0.22 -4.11
N GLY A 778 41.99 -0.36 -3.12
CA GLY A 778 43.05 0.31 -2.34
C GLY A 778 42.56 1.28 -1.25
N ILE A 779 41.25 1.40 -1.07
CA ILE A 779 40.59 2.35 -0.16
C ILE A 779 40.24 1.68 1.16
N ARG A 780 40.88 2.11 2.25
CA ARG A 780 40.54 1.68 3.60
C ARG A 780 39.38 2.52 4.16
N LEU A 781 38.14 2.12 3.86
CA LEU A 781 36.95 2.73 4.45
C LEU A 781 36.92 2.50 5.97
N GLY A 782 37.12 3.57 6.74
CA GLY A 782 37.07 3.51 8.20
C GLY A 782 35.65 3.19 8.69
N ALA A 783 35.53 2.25 9.64
CA ALA A 783 34.25 1.77 10.14
C ALA A 783 33.30 2.89 10.61
N THR A 784 33.82 3.96 11.22
CA THR A 784 33.08 5.18 11.57
C THR A 784 32.34 5.79 10.37
N ALA A 785 33.01 5.90 9.22
CA ALA A 785 32.47 6.50 8.01
C ALA A 785 31.44 5.59 7.33
N VAL A 786 31.63 4.27 7.41
CA VAL A 786 30.65 3.27 6.95
C VAL A 786 29.40 3.28 7.82
N VAL A 787 29.52 3.39 9.15
CA VAL A 787 28.39 3.51 10.07
C VAL A 787 27.68 4.88 9.89
N ALA A 788 28.41 5.95 9.61
CA ALA A 788 27.84 7.25 9.28
C ALA A 788 27.02 7.22 7.98
N LEU A 789 27.57 6.63 6.90
CA LEU A 789 26.84 6.38 5.65
C LEU A 789 25.57 5.56 5.91
N LEU A 790 25.72 4.43 6.60
CA LEU A 790 24.64 3.53 6.99
C LEU A 790 23.49 4.28 7.68
N VAL A 791 23.76 4.98 8.79
CA VAL A 791 22.70 5.68 9.54
C VAL A 791 22.09 6.85 8.75
N CYS A 792 22.88 7.49 7.88
CA CYS A 792 22.33 8.49 6.97
C CYS A 792 21.35 7.88 5.97
N LEU A 793 21.70 6.79 5.30
CA LEU A 793 20.83 6.18 4.29
C LEU A 793 19.59 5.48 4.88
N ILE A 794 19.70 4.94 6.10
CA ILE A 794 18.57 4.36 6.81
C ILE A 794 17.43 5.39 6.93
N PRO A 795 16.15 5.02 6.68
CA PRO A 795 14.96 5.87 6.82
C PRO A 795 14.57 6.14 8.29
N THR A 796 15.56 6.52 9.09
CA THR A 796 15.49 6.95 10.50
C THR A 796 14.42 8.02 10.73
N THR A 797 14.28 8.96 9.79
CA THR A 797 13.32 10.08 9.86
C THR A 797 11.87 9.61 9.98
N ILE A 798 11.43 8.61 9.21
CA ILE A 798 10.08 8.03 9.35
C ILE A 798 10.05 6.91 10.39
N GLY A 799 11.12 6.12 10.53
CA GLY A 799 11.19 5.02 11.50
C GLY A 799 11.01 5.48 12.95
N GLY A 800 11.66 6.57 13.35
CA GLY A 800 11.53 7.17 14.69
C GLY A 800 10.23 7.95 14.92
N LEU A 801 9.48 8.30 13.86
CA LEU A 801 8.21 9.04 13.98
C LEU A 801 6.96 8.14 13.85
N LEU A 802 7.11 6.90 13.37
CA LEU A 802 5.98 6.04 13.00
C LEU A 802 5.01 5.75 14.16
N SER A 803 5.54 5.38 15.35
CA SER A 803 4.72 5.17 16.55
C SER A 803 3.99 6.44 16.97
N ALA A 804 4.73 7.56 17.02
CA ALA A 804 4.26 8.87 17.48
C ALA A 804 3.09 9.39 16.64
N ILE A 805 3.11 9.20 15.31
CA ILE A 805 1.98 9.53 14.41
C ILE A 805 0.71 8.75 14.81
N GLY A 806 0.85 7.46 15.14
CA GLY A 806 -0.26 6.61 15.56
C GLY A 806 -0.81 7.00 16.93
N ILE A 807 0.06 7.28 17.91
CA ILE A 807 -0.32 7.74 19.26
C ILE A 807 -1.06 9.08 19.16
N ALA A 808 -0.49 10.05 18.45
CA ALA A 808 -1.12 11.35 18.17
C ALA A 808 -2.38 11.24 17.31
N GLY A 809 -2.63 10.11 16.64
CA GLY A 809 -3.91 9.80 16.00
C GLY A 809 -5.03 9.59 17.01
N MET A 810 -4.80 8.73 18.00
CA MET A 810 -5.78 8.39 19.04
C MET A 810 -6.04 9.58 19.99
N ASP A 811 -4.98 10.27 20.41
CA ASP A 811 -5.03 11.50 21.22
C ASP A 811 -5.85 12.62 20.53
N ARG A 812 -5.79 12.73 19.19
CA ARG A 812 -6.63 13.69 18.43
C ARG A 812 -8.11 13.30 18.33
N LEU A 813 -8.49 12.03 18.54
CA LEU A 813 -9.90 11.64 18.69
C LEU A 813 -10.39 11.88 20.12
N LEU A 814 -9.57 11.56 21.13
CA LEU A 814 -9.93 11.78 22.53
C LEU A 814 -10.14 13.26 22.82
N ARG A 815 -9.30 14.15 22.27
CA ARG A 815 -9.48 15.61 22.31
C ARG A 815 -10.59 16.16 21.39
N LYS A 816 -11.37 15.26 20.77
CA LYS A 816 -12.63 15.52 20.07
C LYS A 816 -13.80 14.79 20.73
N ASN A 817 -13.61 14.28 21.94
CA ASN A 817 -14.61 13.52 22.70
C ASN A 817 -15.06 12.22 22.00
N VAL A 818 -14.16 11.58 21.23
CA VAL A 818 -14.39 10.22 20.69
C VAL A 818 -13.33 9.26 21.22
N LEU A 819 -13.79 8.22 21.89
CA LEU A 819 -12.98 7.15 22.46
C LEU A 819 -12.88 6.00 21.46
N ALA A 820 -11.68 5.68 20.97
CA ALA A 820 -11.46 4.57 20.04
C ALA A 820 -10.83 3.37 20.76
N MET A 821 -11.50 2.21 20.70
CA MET A 821 -11.07 0.99 21.40
C MET A 821 -9.78 0.38 20.82
N SER A 822 -9.37 0.80 19.61
CA SER A 822 -8.07 0.48 19.04
C SER A 822 -7.65 1.49 17.96
N GLY A 823 -6.34 1.62 17.74
CA GLY A 823 -5.81 2.36 16.59
C GLY A 823 -6.29 1.82 15.23
N ARG A 824 -6.70 0.54 15.15
CA ARG A 824 -7.26 -0.06 13.93
C ARG A 824 -8.60 0.57 13.55
N ALA A 825 -9.45 0.91 14.53
CA ALA A 825 -10.70 1.61 14.27
C ALA A 825 -10.43 3.02 13.69
N VAL A 826 -9.47 3.75 14.26
CA VAL A 826 -9.05 5.09 13.79
C VAL A 826 -8.54 5.06 12.35
N GLU A 827 -7.80 4.02 12.01
CA GLU A 827 -7.27 3.81 10.66
C GLU A 827 -8.37 3.42 9.65
N ALA A 828 -9.24 2.45 10.03
CA ALA A 828 -10.36 2.02 9.21
C ALA A 828 -11.33 3.17 8.91
N ALA A 829 -11.56 4.07 9.88
CA ALA A 829 -12.37 5.28 9.70
C ALA A 829 -11.85 6.20 8.59
N GLY A 830 -10.53 6.26 8.39
CA GLY A 830 -9.93 7.02 7.28
C GLY A 830 -10.27 6.45 5.89
N ASP A 831 -10.54 5.14 5.81
CA ASP A 831 -10.77 4.41 4.57
C ASP A 831 -12.22 3.93 4.37
N VAL A 832 -13.18 4.48 5.13
CA VAL A 832 -14.61 4.21 4.97
C VAL A 832 -15.09 4.54 3.55
N ASP A 833 -15.93 3.68 3.01
CA ASP A 833 -16.53 3.82 1.66
C ASP A 833 -18.05 4.02 1.74
N THR A 834 -18.70 3.52 2.79
CA THR A 834 -20.13 3.72 3.04
C THR A 834 -20.39 3.89 4.54
N LEU A 835 -21.09 4.97 4.89
CA LEU A 835 -21.49 5.30 6.25
C LEU A 835 -22.99 5.06 6.41
N LEU A 836 -23.35 4.15 7.31
CA LEU A 836 -24.71 3.89 7.74
C LEU A 836 -25.01 4.75 8.98
N LEU A 837 -26.11 5.48 8.97
CA LEU A 837 -26.59 6.23 10.12
C LEU A 837 -28.01 5.77 10.44
N ASP A 838 -28.30 5.43 11.69
CA ASP A 838 -29.71 5.44 12.10
C ASP A 838 -30.28 6.87 11.99
N LYS A 839 -31.61 6.98 11.90
CA LYS A 839 -32.31 8.25 11.85
C LYS A 839 -32.47 8.84 13.26
N THR A 840 -32.89 8.02 14.21
CA THR A 840 -33.37 8.46 15.53
C THR A 840 -32.20 8.92 16.40
N GLY A 841 -32.36 10.03 17.13
CA GLY A 841 -31.30 10.69 17.91
C GLY A 841 -30.12 11.25 17.08
N THR A 842 -30.00 10.83 15.81
CA THR A 842 -28.82 10.95 14.97
C THR A 842 -29.06 12.01 13.89
N ILE A 843 -29.82 11.69 12.83
CA ILE A 843 -30.13 12.64 11.74
C ILE A 843 -31.14 13.69 12.21
N THR A 844 -32.05 13.32 13.11
CA THR A 844 -33.08 14.19 13.67
C THR A 844 -32.93 14.38 15.17
N LEU A 845 -33.76 15.24 15.77
CA LEU A 845 -33.87 15.42 17.22
C LEU A 845 -34.57 14.24 17.94
N GLY A 846 -34.91 13.16 17.22
CA GLY A 846 -35.52 11.93 17.77
C GLY A 846 -37.02 12.03 18.09
N ASN A 847 -37.49 13.19 18.55
CA ASN A 847 -38.90 13.43 18.87
C ASN A 847 -39.63 14.16 17.72
N ARG A 848 -40.94 13.90 17.54
CA ARG A 848 -41.77 14.61 16.57
C ARG A 848 -42.24 15.94 17.16
N MET A 849 -41.63 17.04 16.72
CA MET A 849 -41.86 18.38 17.26
C MET A 849 -42.94 19.13 16.45
N ALA A 850 -43.77 19.92 17.13
CA ALA A 850 -44.73 20.81 16.48
C ALA A 850 -44.02 21.86 15.59
N SER A 851 -44.35 21.87 14.31
CA SER A 851 -43.78 22.77 13.28
C SER A 851 -44.71 23.94 12.98
N GLU A 852 -46.01 23.66 12.88
CA GLU A 852 -47.04 24.61 12.49
C GLU A 852 -48.42 24.18 12.97
N ILE A 853 -49.33 25.15 13.03
CA ILE A 853 -50.76 24.94 13.29
C ILE A 853 -51.53 25.45 12.07
N LEU A 854 -52.56 24.70 11.68
CA LEU A 854 -53.31 24.86 10.44
C LEU A 854 -54.80 24.97 10.78
N PRO A 855 -55.39 26.18 10.78
CA PRO A 855 -56.79 26.39 11.17
C PRO A 855 -57.75 25.73 10.18
N ALA A 856 -58.90 25.28 10.69
CA ALA A 856 -60.02 24.89 9.84
C ALA A 856 -60.65 26.11 9.15
N PRO A 857 -61.37 25.92 8.03
CA PRO A 857 -62.08 27.02 7.35
C PRO A 857 -62.98 27.81 8.32
N GLY A 858 -62.75 29.12 8.41
CA GLY A 858 -63.49 30.01 9.32
C GLY A 858 -63.06 29.96 10.80
N VAL A 859 -61.93 29.33 11.14
CA VAL A 859 -61.30 29.40 12.47
C VAL A 859 -60.14 30.38 12.44
N ARG A 860 -59.96 31.17 13.51
CA ARG A 860 -58.81 32.09 13.62
C ARG A 860 -57.58 31.37 14.15
N VAL A 861 -56.38 31.83 13.77
CA VAL A 861 -55.13 31.16 14.17
C VAL A 861 -54.93 31.24 15.70
N GLU A 862 -55.35 32.34 16.32
CA GLU A 862 -55.29 32.57 17.77
C GLU A 862 -56.25 31.65 18.55
N GLU A 863 -57.37 31.28 17.92
CA GLU A 863 -58.41 30.41 18.48
C GLU A 863 -57.96 28.94 18.49
N LEU A 864 -57.31 28.49 17.41
CA LEU A 864 -56.61 27.21 17.38
C LEU A 864 -55.40 27.20 18.33
N ALA A 865 -54.62 28.29 18.40
CA ALA A 865 -53.45 28.39 19.27
C ALA A 865 -53.81 28.30 20.76
N ASP A 866 -54.87 29.00 21.20
CA ASP A 866 -55.40 28.93 22.56
C ASP A 866 -55.83 27.50 22.95
N ALA A 867 -56.63 26.86 22.10
CA ALA A 867 -57.10 25.50 22.31
C ALA A 867 -55.95 24.47 22.30
N ALA A 868 -55.02 24.59 21.35
CA ALA A 868 -53.85 23.72 21.24
C ALA A 868 -52.92 23.84 22.45
N GLN A 869 -52.81 25.04 23.05
CA GLN A 869 -52.05 25.22 24.30
C GLN A 869 -52.78 24.56 25.47
N LEU A 870 -54.07 24.88 25.69
CA LEU A 870 -54.87 24.34 26.80
C LEU A 870 -54.88 22.80 26.82
N ALA A 871 -55.11 22.15 25.69
CA ALA A 871 -55.09 20.70 25.57
C ALA A 871 -53.68 20.07 25.60
N SER A 872 -52.61 20.88 25.68
CA SER A 872 -51.22 20.40 25.80
C SER A 872 -50.58 20.67 27.16
N LEU A 873 -51.20 21.46 28.04
CA LEU A 873 -50.61 21.83 29.35
C LEU A 873 -50.43 20.63 30.30
N ALA A 874 -51.29 19.61 30.21
CA ALA A 874 -51.17 18.35 30.94
C ALA A 874 -50.71 17.18 30.03
N ASP A 875 -50.22 17.50 28.84
CA ASP A 875 -49.65 16.50 27.94
C ASP A 875 -48.13 16.49 28.08
N GLU A 876 -47.66 15.66 29.01
CA GLU A 876 -46.24 15.54 29.34
C GLU A 876 -45.40 14.83 28.27
N THR A 877 -45.98 14.35 27.16
CA THR A 877 -45.23 13.77 26.05
C THR A 877 -44.28 14.79 25.39
N PRO A 878 -43.20 14.37 24.71
CA PRO A 878 -42.38 15.25 23.90
C PRO A 878 -43.21 16.07 22.89
N GLU A 879 -44.19 15.43 22.26
CA GLU A 879 -45.17 16.03 21.37
C GLU A 879 -45.96 17.14 22.06
N GLY A 880 -46.57 16.85 23.21
CA GLY A 880 -47.31 17.81 24.03
C GLY A 880 -46.47 19.02 24.47
N ARG A 881 -45.28 18.77 25.02
CA ARG A 881 -44.31 19.81 25.39
C ARG A 881 -43.90 20.67 24.18
N SER A 882 -43.66 20.06 23.01
CA SER A 882 -43.29 20.79 21.79
C SER A 882 -44.37 21.74 21.29
N ILE A 883 -45.65 21.39 21.46
CA ILE A 883 -46.79 22.24 21.12
C ILE A 883 -46.81 23.49 22.01
N VAL A 884 -46.63 23.33 23.33
CA VAL A 884 -46.58 24.45 24.26
C VAL A 884 -45.41 25.40 23.94
N VAL A 885 -44.24 24.85 23.54
CA VAL A 885 -43.08 25.64 23.11
C VAL A 885 -43.37 26.41 21.81
N LEU A 886 -43.84 25.74 20.75
CA LEU A 886 -44.19 26.39 19.47
C LEU A 886 -45.16 27.57 19.68
N LEU A 887 -46.18 27.39 20.51
CA LEU A 887 -47.22 28.38 20.78
C LEU A 887 -46.70 29.56 21.63
N LYS A 888 -45.79 29.29 22.58
CA LYS A 888 -45.10 30.31 23.37
C LYS A 888 -44.15 31.15 22.52
N GLU A 889 -43.43 30.54 21.58
CA GLU A 889 -42.42 31.22 20.77
C GLU A 889 -43.04 31.96 19.58
N LYS A 890 -43.78 31.25 18.72
CA LYS A 890 -44.30 31.74 17.44
C LYS A 890 -45.58 32.57 17.56
N TYR A 891 -46.36 32.37 18.62
CA TYR A 891 -47.63 33.07 18.88
C TYR A 891 -47.67 33.79 20.22
N HIS A 892 -46.53 33.87 20.93
CA HIS A 892 -46.31 34.64 22.16
C HIS A 892 -47.24 34.30 23.34
N LEU A 893 -47.91 33.13 23.32
CA LEU A 893 -48.81 32.67 24.38
C LEU A 893 -48.02 32.26 25.64
N ARG A 894 -47.82 33.21 26.55
CA ARG A 894 -47.23 32.97 27.88
C ARG A 894 -48.22 32.24 28.79
N GLY A 895 -47.69 31.38 29.67
CA GLY A 895 -48.49 30.47 30.49
C GLY A 895 -49.49 31.18 31.42
N ARG A 896 -50.67 30.57 31.57
CA ARG A 896 -51.75 31.04 32.46
C ARG A 896 -51.61 30.42 33.85
N GLU A 897 -51.88 31.20 34.90
CA GLU A 897 -52.19 30.63 36.21
C GLU A 897 -53.63 30.08 36.23
N THR A 898 -53.83 28.84 35.76
CA THR A 898 -55.13 28.14 35.87
C THR A 898 -55.37 27.62 37.29
N LYS A 899 -55.46 28.53 38.26
CA LYS A 899 -55.76 28.21 39.67
C LYS A 899 -57.25 27.87 39.83
N GLY A 900 -57.58 26.58 39.69
CA GLY A 900 -58.78 25.97 40.29
C GLY A 900 -60.06 25.85 39.44
N ILE A 901 -60.05 26.22 38.14
CA ILE A 901 -61.25 26.18 37.28
C ILE A 901 -61.11 25.19 36.10
N ALA A 902 -59.88 24.77 35.76
CA ALA A 902 -59.61 23.86 34.65
C ALA A 902 -59.46 22.40 35.14
N HIS A 903 -60.26 21.48 34.61
CA HIS A 903 -60.03 20.04 34.76
C HIS A 903 -59.23 19.52 33.56
N PHE A 904 -57.92 19.31 33.77
CA PHE A 904 -57.04 18.79 32.73
C PHE A 904 -57.17 17.27 32.56
N ILE A 905 -57.06 16.80 31.31
CA ILE A 905 -57.02 15.38 30.97
C ILE A 905 -55.62 15.06 30.43
N PRO A 906 -54.81 14.29 31.15
CA PRO A 906 -53.49 13.89 30.68
C PRO A 906 -53.60 12.95 29.48
N PHE A 907 -52.53 12.88 28.69
CA PHE A 907 -52.47 11.96 27.54
C PHE A 907 -52.51 10.50 28.00
N SER A 908 -53.34 9.68 27.33
CA SER A 908 -53.28 8.22 27.43
C SER A 908 -53.09 7.59 26.05
N ALA A 909 -52.23 6.56 25.97
CA ALA A 909 -52.06 5.76 24.76
C ALA A 909 -53.34 5.02 24.34
N GLN A 910 -54.29 4.79 25.26
CA GLN A 910 -55.57 4.13 24.98
C GLN A 910 -56.55 5.09 24.27
N THR A 911 -56.59 6.36 24.69
CA THR A 911 -57.46 7.40 24.11
C THR A 911 -56.81 8.09 22.91
N ARG A 912 -55.47 8.07 22.83
CA ARG A 912 -54.63 8.77 21.84
C ARG A 912 -54.91 10.28 21.77
N MET A 913 -55.34 10.85 22.89
CA MET A 913 -55.64 12.27 23.06
C MET A 913 -55.39 12.76 24.49
N SER A 914 -55.18 14.07 24.59
CA SER A 914 -55.07 14.88 25.80
C SER A 914 -56.07 16.04 25.73
N GLY A 915 -56.33 16.75 26.84
CA GLY A 915 -57.38 17.76 26.85
C GLY A 915 -57.47 18.65 28.08
N CYS A 916 -58.44 19.55 28.05
CA CYS A 916 -58.81 20.43 29.15
C CYS A 916 -60.33 20.70 29.07
N ASP A 917 -61.00 20.58 30.20
CA ASP A 917 -62.39 20.99 30.38
C ASP A 917 -62.41 22.28 31.24
N LEU A 918 -63.10 23.31 30.75
CA LEU A 918 -63.13 24.65 31.33
C LEU A 918 -64.50 25.30 31.07
N ASP A 919 -65.32 25.42 32.11
CA ASP A 919 -66.71 25.92 32.06
C ASP A 919 -67.59 25.21 31.01
N GLN A 920 -67.76 25.80 29.82
CA GLN A 920 -68.49 25.23 28.68
C GLN A 920 -67.59 24.80 27.52
N ARG A 921 -66.27 24.87 27.68
CA ARG A 921 -65.28 24.46 26.66
C ARG A 921 -64.74 23.07 26.98
N HIS A 922 -64.70 22.23 25.96
CA HIS A 922 -64.30 20.83 26.05
C HIS A 922 -63.21 20.56 25.03
N VAL A 923 -62.00 21.01 25.35
CA VAL A 923 -60.89 21.05 24.40
C VAL A 923 -60.19 19.70 24.38
N ARG A 924 -60.01 19.11 23.19
CA ARG A 924 -59.31 17.85 22.97
C ARG A 924 -58.29 17.99 21.84
N LYS A 925 -57.13 17.36 22.02
CA LYS A 925 -56.04 17.30 21.03
C LYS A 925 -55.48 15.88 20.97
N GLY A 926 -55.30 15.33 19.78
CA GLY A 926 -54.90 13.94 19.62
C GLY A 926 -54.87 13.47 18.17
N ALA A 927 -54.79 12.16 17.97
CA ALA A 927 -54.82 11.58 16.63
C ALA A 927 -56.10 11.96 15.87
N VAL A 928 -55.99 12.22 14.56
CA VAL A 928 -57.10 12.79 13.74
C VAL A 928 -58.34 11.89 13.73
N ASP A 929 -58.15 10.57 13.76
CA ASP A 929 -59.21 9.58 13.89
C ASP A 929 -59.85 9.63 15.30
N ALA A 930 -59.05 9.58 16.36
CA ALA A 930 -59.53 9.59 17.75
C ALA A 930 -60.31 10.88 18.09
N VAL A 931 -59.82 12.05 17.64
CA VAL A 931 -60.51 13.34 17.80
C VAL A 931 -61.72 13.44 16.86
N GLY A 932 -61.64 12.86 15.65
CA GLY A 932 -62.77 12.77 14.74
C GLY A 932 -63.93 11.95 15.31
N ASP A 933 -63.64 10.83 15.96
CA ASP A 933 -64.64 10.00 16.62
C ASP A 933 -65.18 10.65 17.91
N TYR A 934 -64.33 11.32 18.70
CA TYR A 934 -64.80 12.16 19.80
C TYR A 934 -65.82 13.21 19.31
N VAL A 935 -65.47 13.98 18.27
CA VAL A 935 -66.37 15.01 17.70
C VAL A 935 -67.67 14.40 17.16
N LYS A 936 -67.64 13.22 16.51
CA LYS A 936 -68.86 12.50 16.12
C LYS A 936 -69.74 12.14 17.32
N THR A 937 -69.16 11.66 18.42
CA THR A 937 -69.94 11.32 19.64
C THR A 937 -70.55 12.54 20.32
N GLN A 938 -70.01 13.74 20.10
CA GLN A 938 -70.62 15.01 20.52
C GLN A 938 -71.67 15.53 19.51
N GLY A 939 -71.83 14.90 18.34
CA GLY A 939 -72.76 15.31 17.27
C GLY A 939 -72.17 16.27 16.22
N GLY A 940 -70.86 16.50 16.22
CA GLY A 940 -70.15 17.28 15.20
C GLY A 940 -69.58 16.43 14.06
N HIS A 941 -68.90 17.09 13.11
CA HIS A 941 -68.23 16.42 11.99
C HIS A 941 -66.86 17.03 11.64
N MET A 942 -65.92 16.19 11.24
CA MET A 942 -64.60 16.61 10.72
C MET A 942 -64.77 17.19 9.29
N PRO A 943 -64.33 18.42 9.00
CA PRO A 943 -64.43 18.99 7.64
C PRO A 943 -63.57 18.21 6.63
N GLU A 944 -64.10 17.94 5.44
CA GLU A 944 -63.43 17.11 4.43
C GLU A 944 -62.10 17.72 3.94
N GLU A 945 -62.04 19.04 3.77
CA GLU A 945 -60.80 19.78 3.48
C GLU A 945 -59.74 19.58 4.59
N LEU A 946 -60.16 19.44 5.85
CA LEU A 946 -59.26 19.14 6.96
C LEU A 946 -58.72 17.71 6.88
N VAL A 947 -59.57 16.74 6.50
CA VAL A 947 -59.15 15.35 6.25
C VAL A 947 -58.14 15.29 5.10
N GLN A 948 -58.39 15.98 3.99
CA GLN A 948 -57.44 16.10 2.87
C GLN A 948 -56.14 16.80 3.29
N THR A 949 -56.19 17.73 4.24
CA THR A 949 -54.99 18.39 4.81
C THR A 949 -54.21 17.46 5.73
N ALA A 950 -54.88 16.65 6.54
CA ALA A 950 -54.23 15.59 7.33
C ALA A 950 -53.52 14.56 6.44
N TRP A 951 -54.14 14.15 5.32
CA TRP A 951 -53.48 13.28 4.33
C TRP A 951 -52.25 13.94 3.69
N ARG A 952 -52.33 15.23 3.33
CA ARG A 952 -51.16 15.98 2.81
C ARG A 952 -50.01 16.06 3.82
N ILE A 953 -50.30 16.23 5.11
CA ILE A 953 -49.29 16.20 6.18
C ILE A 953 -48.65 14.81 6.30
N ALA A 954 -49.47 13.75 6.26
CA ALA A 954 -48.98 12.36 6.31
C ALA A 954 -48.11 11.99 5.09
N ASP A 955 -48.48 12.43 3.87
CA ASP A 955 -47.70 12.23 2.65
C ASP A 955 -46.41 13.07 2.61
N ALA A 956 -46.38 14.21 3.30
CA ALA A 956 -45.15 14.96 3.57
C ALA A 956 -44.24 14.29 4.64
N GLY A 957 -44.69 13.19 5.26
CA GLY A 957 -43.98 12.45 6.30
C GLY A 957 -44.23 12.95 7.73
N GLY A 958 -45.05 13.98 7.91
CA GLY A 958 -45.45 14.52 9.21
C GLY A 958 -46.53 13.68 9.90
N THR A 959 -46.81 14.00 11.16
CA THR A 959 -47.95 13.46 11.92
C THR A 959 -48.95 14.58 12.19
N PRO A 960 -50.16 14.54 11.62
CA PRO A 960 -51.21 15.47 11.99
C PRO A 960 -51.83 15.06 13.33
N LEU A 961 -51.95 16.01 14.26
CA LEU A 961 -52.89 15.91 15.39
C LEU A 961 -54.06 16.87 15.12
N ALA A 962 -55.29 16.44 15.37
CA ALA A 962 -56.44 17.34 15.32
C ALA A 962 -56.66 18.01 16.68
N VAL A 963 -57.22 19.22 16.65
CA VAL A 963 -57.65 19.98 17.83
C VAL A 963 -59.13 20.33 17.66
N ALA A 964 -59.93 20.04 18.69
CA ALA A 964 -61.36 20.33 18.72
C ALA A 964 -61.77 20.95 20.06
N ASP A 965 -62.89 21.68 20.03
CA ASP A 965 -63.55 22.23 21.21
C ASP A 965 -65.05 21.84 21.13
N GLY A 966 -65.44 20.88 21.97
CA GLY A 966 -66.74 20.21 21.89
C GLY A 966 -67.02 19.62 20.50
N VAL A 967 -68.04 20.14 19.83
CA VAL A 967 -68.50 19.69 18.49
C VAL A 967 -67.68 20.25 17.32
N ARG A 968 -66.81 21.25 17.54
CA ARG A 968 -66.13 21.98 16.45
C ARG A 968 -64.64 21.62 16.40
N VAL A 969 -64.21 21.06 15.27
CA VAL A 969 -62.77 20.93 14.98
C VAL A 969 -62.22 22.32 14.64
N LEU A 970 -61.18 22.74 15.36
CA LEU A 970 -60.54 24.04 15.21
C LEU A 970 -59.39 24.01 14.20
N GLY A 971 -58.75 22.85 14.00
CA GLY A 971 -57.71 22.69 13.00
C GLY A 971 -56.79 21.50 13.27
N LEU A 972 -55.62 21.52 12.64
CA LEU A 972 -54.56 20.53 12.78
C LEU A 972 -53.29 21.16 13.37
N ILE A 973 -52.51 20.34 14.06
CA ILE A 973 -51.10 20.59 14.39
C ILE A 973 -50.27 19.63 13.54
N HIS A 974 -49.28 20.16 12.83
CA HIS A 974 -48.30 19.37 12.09
C HIS A 974 -47.09 19.12 13.00
N LEU A 975 -46.97 17.90 13.52
CA LEU A 975 -45.73 17.41 14.12
C LEU A 975 -44.80 16.89 13.02
N LYS A 976 -43.52 17.29 13.02
CA LYS A 976 -42.51 16.71 12.12
C LYS A 976 -41.29 16.25 12.91
N ASP A 977 -40.61 15.24 12.39
CA ASP A 977 -39.32 14.79 12.92
C ASP A 977 -38.24 15.76 12.43
N VAL A 978 -37.69 16.59 13.33
CA VAL A 978 -36.89 17.76 12.94
C VAL A 978 -35.44 17.35 12.68
N VAL A 979 -35.00 17.51 11.43
CA VAL A 979 -33.63 17.29 10.97
C VAL A 979 -32.65 18.24 11.68
N LYS A 980 -31.52 17.71 12.17
CA LYS A 980 -30.51 18.53 12.89
C LYS A 980 -29.88 19.60 11.99
N GLY A 981 -29.72 20.80 12.53
CA GLY A 981 -29.13 21.94 11.82
C GLY A 981 -27.74 21.63 11.25
N GLY A 982 -27.52 21.97 9.97
CA GLY A 982 -26.26 21.78 9.26
C GLY A 982 -25.97 20.35 8.77
N ILE A 983 -26.86 19.36 8.94
CA ILE A 983 -26.56 17.98 8.52
C ILE A 983 -26.36 17.84 7.00
N ALA A 984 -27.09 18.60 6.19
CA ALA A 984 -26.98 18.57 4.72
C ALA A 984 -25.59 19.01 4.21
N GLU A 985 -24.99 20.01 4.84
CA GLU A 985 -23.60 20.43 4.53
C GLU A 985 -22.59 19.35 4.93
N ARG A 986 -22.86 18.60 6.00
CA ARG A 986 -22.01 17.48 6.46
C ARG A 986 -22.11 16.30 5.50
N PHE A 987 -23.30 15.92 5.04
CA PHE A 987 -23.47 14.91 3.99
C PHE A 987 -22.88 15.36 2.65
N ALA A 988 -22.95 16.66 2.29
CA ALA A 988 -22.21 17.20 1.16
C ALA A 988 -20.68 17.06 1.32
N ARG A 989 -20.13 17.30 2.53
CA ARG A 989 -18.71 17.04 2.84
C ARG A 989 -18.36 15.55 2.73
N PHE A 990 -19.17 14.63 3.28
CA PHE A 990 -18.93 13.18 3.13
C PHE A 990 -18.89 12.75 1.65
N ARG A 991 -19.83 13.21 0.83
CA ARG A 991 -19.83 12.96 -0.63
C ARG A 991 -18.57 13.50 -1.31
N ALA A 992 -18.13 14.71 -0.96
CA ALA A 992 -16.89 15.31 -1.45
C ALA A 992 -15.62 14.58 -0.97
N MET A 993 -15.70 13.81 0.12
CA MET A 993 -14.66 12.88 0.59
C MET A 993 -14.72 11.49 -0.08
N GLY A 994 -15.71 11.26 -0.96
CA GLY A 994 -15.96 9.98 -1.64
C GLY A 994 -16.63 8.92 -0.76
N ILE A 995 -17.44 9.33 0.23
CA ILE A 995 -18.17 8.43 1.14
C ILE A 995 -19.66 8.51 0.81
N ARG A 996 -20.29 7.35 0.56
CA ARG A 996 -21.75 7.24 0.41
C ARG A 996 -22.40 7.21 1.80
N THR A 997 -23.47 7.96 1.98
CA THR A 997 -24.26 8.03 3.22
C THR A 997 -25.60 7.32 3.04
N VAL A 998 -25.99 6.47 3.99
CA VAL A 998 -27.26 5.74 3.96
C VAL A 998 -27.97 5.90 5.29
N MET A 999 -29.20 6.43 5.26
CA MET A 999 -30.07 6.49 6.43
C MET A 999 -30.74 5.14 6.68
N ILE A 1000 -30.79 4.70 7.93
CA ILE A 1000 -31.52 3.53 8.39
C ILE A 1000 -32.66 4.01 9.30
N THR A 1001 -33.87 3.50 9.12
CA THR A 1001 -35.01 3.82 9.99
C THR A 1001 -36.03 2.69 10.06
N GLY A 1002 -36.75 2.58 11.18
CA GLY A 1002 -37.97 1.78 11.30
C GLY A 1002 -39.21 2.45 10.69
N ASP A 1003 -39.15 3.74 10.33
CA ASP A 1003 -40.26 4.46 9.68
C ASP A 1003 -40.65 3.83 8.34
N ASN A 1004 -41.87 4.14 7.90
CA ASN A 1004 -42.36 3.76 6.57
C ASN A 1004 -41.57 4.46 5.42
N PRO A 1005 -41.57 3.91 4.20
CA PRO A 1005 -40.82 4.47 3.08
C PRO A 1005 -41.15 5.92 2.67
N ARG A 1006 -42.37 6.43 2.91
CA ARG A 1006 -42.75 7.81 2.57
C ARG A 1006 -42.08 8.81 3.53
N THR A 1007 -42.20 8.57 4.84
CA THR A 1007 -41.53 9.37 5.89
C THR A 1007 -40.01 9.32 5.72
N ALA A 1008 -39.45 8.14 5.46
CA ALA A 1008 -38.02 7.99 5.18
C ALA A 1008 -37.59 8.79 3.93
N ALA A 1009 -38.33 8.73 2.83
CA ALA A 1009 -38.03 9.51 1.62
C ALA A 1009 -38.17 11.03 1.81
N ALA A 1010 -39.02 11.50 2.72
CA ALA A 1010 -39.12 12.92 3.07
C ALA A 1010 -37.85 13.38 3.83
N ILE A 1011 -37.52 12.70 4.94
CA ILE A 1011 -36.34 13.02 5.77
C ILE A 1011 -35.04 12.85 4.98
N ALA A 1012 -34.95 11.87 4.07
CA ALA A 1012 -33.79 11.69 3.19
C ALA A 1012 -33.54 12.91 2.28
N ARG A 1013 -34.61 13.54 1.77
CA ARG A 1013 -34.51 14.75 0.92
C ARG A 1013 -34.26 16.03 1.72
N GLU A 1014 -34.85 16.18 2.92
CA GLU A 1014 -34.60 17.33 3.79
C GLU A 1014 -33.17 17.30 4.37
N SER A 1015 -32.67 16.13 4.75
CA SER A 1015 -31.29 15.95 5.25
C SER A 1015 -30.24 15.86 4.15
N GLY A 1016 -30.59 15.44 2.94
CA GLY A 1016 -29.67 15.32 1.80
C GLY A 1016 -28.75 14.09 1.82
N VAL A 1017 -29.15 13.00 2.46
CA VAL A 1017 -28.43 11.71 2.45
C VAL A 1017 -28.36 11.11 1.02
N ASP A 1018 -27.44 10.19 0.72
CA ASP A 1018 -27.39 9.56 -0.62
C ASP A 1018 -28.50 8.53 -0.85
N ASP A 1019 -28.91 7.80 0.19
CA ASP A 1019 -29.84 6.67 0.10
C ASP A 1019 -30.52 6.36 1.44
N PHE A 1020 -31.54 5.49 1.48
CA PHE A 1020 -32.18 5.06 2.73
C PHE A 1020 -32.69 3.61 2.74
N LEU A 1021 -32.66 2.99 3.91
CA LEU A 1021 -33.33 1.74 4.26
C LEU A 1021 -34.46 2.02 5.26
N ALA A 1022 -35.71 1.88 4.80
CA ALA A 1022 -36.91 2.01 5.61
C ALA A 1022 -37.35 0.67 6.20
N GLN A 1023 -38.14 0.71 7.28
CA GLN A 1023 -38.65 -0.47 8.01
C GLN A 1023 -37.55 -1.49 8.40
N ALA A 1024 -36.37 -1.00 8.76
CA ALA A 1024 -35.18 -1.82 9.01
C ALA A 1024 -35.25 -2.62 10.32
N THR A 1025 -35.17 -3.94 10.21
CA THR A 1025 -34.96 -4.89 11.32
C THR A 1025 -33.47 -5.09 11.61
N PRO A 1026 -33.05 -5.58 12.79
CA PRO A 1026 -31.63 -5.85 13.09
C PRO A 1026 -30.93 -6.75 12.05
N GLU A 1027 -31.66 -7.75 11.52
CA GLU A 1027 -31.16 -8.67 10.49
C GLU A 1027 -30.95 -7.96 9.15
N THR A 1028 -31.84 -7.05 8.77
CA THR A 1028 -31.70 -6.27 7.54
C THR A 1028 -30.66 -5.15 7.66
N LYS A 1029 -30.45 -4.56 8.86
CA LYS A 1029 -29.29 -3.72 9.16
C LYS A 1029 -27.98 -4.52 8.96
N MET A 1030 -27.87 -5.71 9.56
CA MET A 1030 -26.71 -6.60 9.37
C MET A 1030 -26.53 -7.06 7.92
N GLN A 1031 -27.60 -7.37 7.19
CA GLN A 1031 -27.51 -7.82 5.80
C GLN A 1031 -27.00 -6.70 4.88
N LEU A 1032 -27.44 -5.45 5.08
CA LEU A 1032 -26.93 -4.31 4.33
C LEU A 1032 -25.42 -4.11 4.54
N ILE A 1033 -24.93 -4.26 5.77
CA ILE A 1033 -23.49 -4.25 6.08
C ILE A 1033 -22.77 -5.38 5.33
N LYS A 1034 -23.27 -6.60 5.44
CA LYS A 1034 -22.70 -7.80 4.77
C LYS A 1034 -22.73 -7.70 3.25
N ASP A 1035 -23.70 -6.99 2.67
CA ASP A 1035 -23.81 -6.76 1.23
C ASP A 1035 -22.83 -5.68 0.73
N GLU A 1036 -22.65 -4.58 1.46
CA GLU A 1036 -21.66 -3.55 1.11
C GLU A 1036 -20.21 -4.07 1.34
N GLN A 1037 -19.94 -4.77 2.45
CA GLN A 1037 -18.70 -5.55 2.65
C GLN A 1037 -18.58 -6.66 1.61
N GLY A 1038 -19.70 -7.23 1.15
CA GLY A 1038 -19.81 -8.15 0.00
C GLY A 1038 -19.21 -7.55 -1.28
N LYS A 1039 -19.45 -6.26 -1.50
CA LYS A 1039 -18.94 -5.45 -2.63
C LYS A 1039 -17.52 -4.91 -2.41
N GLY A 1040 -16.83 -5.29 -1.32
CA GLY A 1040 -15.44 -4.92 -1.02
C GLY A 1040 -15.26 -3.53 -0.38
N LYS A 1041 -16.34 -2.92 0.08
CA LYS A 1041 -16.35 -1.62 0.76
C LYS A 1041 -16.07 -1.77 2.26
N LEU A 1042 -15.42 -0.77 2.86
CA LEU A 1042 -15.44 -0.62 4.33
C LEU A 1042 -16.68 0.15 4.77
N VAL A 1043 -17.37 -0.40 5.77
CA VAL A 1043 -18.66 0.10 6.27
C VAL A 1043 -18.49 0.64 7.68
N ALA A 1044 -18.85 1.91 7.86
CA ALA A 1044 -19.04 2.50 9.19
C ALA A 1044 -20.53 2.51 9.55
N MET A 1045 -20.85 2.37 10.84
CA MET A 1045 -22.20 2.50 11.38
C MET A 1045 -22.19 3.32 12.67
N THR A 1046 -23.24 4.13 12.87
CA THR A 1046 -23.55 4.77 14.17
C THR A 1046 -24.89 4.25 14.72
N GLY A 1047 -25.00 4.11 16.04
CA GLY A 1047 -26.22 3.67 16.74
C GLY A 1047 -26.14 3.77 18.26
N ASP A 1048 -27.27 3.56 18.94
CA ASP A 1048 -27.44 3.75 20.40
C ASP A 1048 -28.21 2.60 21.08
N GLY A 1049 -29.23 2.05 20.42
CA GLY A 1049 -30.06 0.96 20.95
C GLY A 1049 -29.36 -0.40 21.03
N THR A 1050 -29.84 -1.26 21.93
CA THR A 1050 -29.47 -2.71 22.01
C THR A 1050 -29.64 -3.42 20.67
N ASN A 1051 -30.68 -3.04 19.90
CA ASN A 1051 -30.99 -3.55 18.57
C ASN A 1051 -29.87 -3.31 17.54
N ASP A 1052 -29.00 -2.32 17.76
CA ASP A 1052 -27.90 -1.98 16.86
C ASP A 1052 -26.58 -2.66 17.23
N ALA A 1053 -26.45 -3.23 18.43
CA ALA A 1053 -25.22 -3.91 18.86
C ALA A 1053 -24.73 -5.00 17.88
N PRO A 1054 -25.59 -5.90 17.32
CA PRO A 1054 -25.14 -6.89 16.32
C PRO A 1054 -24.63 -6.25 15.02
N ALA A 1055 -25.14 -5.07 14.66
CA ALA A 1055 -24.76 -4.36 13.45
C ALA A 1055 -23.49 -3.51 13.67
N LEU A 1056 -23.35 -2.85 14.81
CA LEU A 1056 -22.13 -2.16 15.25
C LEU A 1056 -20.93 -3.10 15.32
N ALA A 1057 -21.10 -4.32 15.86
CA ALA A 1057 -20.05 -5.34 15.91
C ALA A 1057 -19.71 -5.95 14.53
N GLN A 1058 -20.63 -5.87 13.56
CA GLN A 1058 -20.42 -6.37 12.19
C GLN A 1058 -19.80 -5.31 11.26
N ALA A 1059 -19.93 -4.02 11.59
CA ALA A 1059 -19.32 -2.92 10.86
C ALA A 1059 -17.78 -2.90 11.02
N ASP A 1060 -17.08 -2.37 10.01
CA ASP A 1060 -15.63 -2.17 10.10
C ASP A 1060 -15.28 -1.05 11.11
N VAL A 1061 -16.18 -0.07 11.24
CA VAL A 1061 -16.16 0.99 12.26
C VAL A 1061 -17.55 1.13 12.87
N GLY A 1062 -17.76 0.54 14.05
CA GLY A 1062 -18.99 0.70 14.84
C GLY A 1062 -18.80 1.82 15.86
N VAL A 1063 -19.57 2.90 15.74
CA VAL A 1063 -19.56 4.04 16.66
C VAL A 1063 -20.82 4.02 17.52
N ALA A 1064 -20.66 3.78 18.82
CA ALA A 1064 -21.76 3.83 19.77
C ALA A 1064 -21.91 5.25 20.35
N MET A 1065 -23.13 5.74 20.52
CA MET A 1065 -23.37 7.00 21.25
C MET A 1065 -23.27 6.78 22.76
N ASN A 1066 -22.80 7.78 23.51
CA ASN A 1066 -22.65 7.70 24.97
C ASN A 1066 -23.99 7.74 25.74
N THR A 1067 -25.06 8.27 25.13
CA THR A 1067 -26.43 8.05 25.60
C THR A 1067 -26.94 6.62 25.33
N GLY A 1068 -26.24 5.84 24.51
CA GLY A 1068 -26.61 4.48 24.12
C GLY A 1068 -26.41 3.43 25.21
N THR A 1069 -27.02 2.27 24.98
CA THR A 1069 -27.04 1.14 25.93
C THR A 1069 -25.66 0.51 26.12
N GLN A 1070 -25.39 -0.14 27.28
CA GLN A 1070 -24.10 -0.80 27.52
C GLN A 1070 -23.73 -1.80 26.40
N ALA A 1071 -24.70 -2.60 25.94
CA ALA A 1071 -24.50 -3.54 24.84
C ALA A 1071 -24.07 -2.86 23.51
N ALA A 1072 -24.60 -1.67 23.21
CA ALA A 1072 -24.15 -0.88 22.06
C ALA A 1072 -22.72 -0.37 22.25
N LYS A 1073 -22.37 0.13 23.44
CA LYS A 1073 -21.01 0.60 23.77
C LYS A 1073 -19.95 -0.51 23.74
N GLU A 1074 -20.32 -1.75 24.09
CA GLU A 1074 -19.42 -2.91 24.07
C GLU A 1074 -19.31 -3.56 22.69
N ALA A 1075 -20.33 -3.43 21.83
CA ALA A 1075 -20.27 -3.83 20.43
C ALA A 1075 -19.55 -2.80 19.52
N GLY A 1076 -19.58 -1.51 19.88
CA GLY A 1076 -18.87 -0.46 19.18
C GLY A 1076 -17.35 -0.58 19.32
N ASN A 1077 -16.62 -0.33 18.24
CA ASN A 1077 -15.16 -0.18 18.28
C ASN A 1077 -14.71 1.28 18.46
N MET A 1078 -15.67 2.22 18.51
CA MET A 1078 -15.54 3.56 19.07
C MET A 1078 -16.79 3.93 19.89
N VAL A 1079 -16.64 4.88 20.82
CA VAL A 1079 -17.73 5.54 21.55
C VAL A 1079 -17.62 7.05 21.36
N ASP A 1080 -18.70 7.69 20.93
CA ASP A 1080 -18.83 9.15 20.87
C ASP A 1080 -19.40 9.67 22.19
N LEU A 1081 -18.59 10.42 22.96
CA LEU A 1081 -18.92 10.88 24.30
C LEU A 1081 -19.99 11.99 24.30
N ASP A 1082 -20.05 12.77 23.22
CA ASP A 1082 -20.99 13.89 23.06
C ASP A 1082 -22.33 13.44 22.47
N SER A 1083 -22.39 12.22 21.91
CA SER A 1083 -23.56 11.69 21.18
C SER A 1083 -24.02 12.60 20.03
N ASP A 1084 -23.04 13.21 19.32
CA ASP A 1084 -23.28 14.12 18.22
C ASP A 1084 -22.73 13.56 16.89
N PRO A 1085 -23.58 13.14 15.95
CA PRO A 1085 -23.12 12.53 14.69
C PRO A 1085 -22.32 13.46 13.76
N THR A 1086 -22.11 14.72 14.11
CA THR A 1086 -21.08 15.53 13.42
C THR A 1086 -19.67 14.97 13.65
N LYS A 1087 -19.43 14.33 14.81
CA LYS A 1087 -18.16 13.71 15.19
C LYS A 1087 -17.69 12.65 14.22
N LEU A 1088 -18.61 11.91 13.57
CA LEU A 1088 -18.29 10.95 12.51
C LEU A 1088 -17.45 11.57 11.38
N LEU A 1089 -17.72 12.84 11.03
CA LEU A 1089 -16.97 13.56 10.00
C LEU A 1089 -15.54 13.87 10.48
N GLU A 1090 -15.40 14.21 11.77
CA GLU A 1090 -14.12 14.49 12.40
C GLU A 1090 -13.28 13.23 12.59
N VAL A 1091 -13.92 12.10 12.91
CA VAL A 1091 -13.32 10.77 13.05
C VAL A 1091 -12.71 10.32 11.72
N VAL A 1092 -13.47 10.44 10.63
CA VAL A 1092 -12.98 10.19 9.26
C VAL A 1092 -11.82 11.13 8.91
N GLU A 1093 -11.92 12.44 9.24
CA GLU A 1093 -10.84 13.39 8.97
C GLU A 1093 -9.56 13.08 9.76
N VAL A 1094 -9.63 12.70 11.04
CA VAL A 1094 -8.45 12.30 11.83
C VAL A 1094 -7.83 11.01 11.28
N GLY A 1095 -8.64 10.02 10.90
CA GLY A 1095 -8.17 8.79 10.23
C GLY A 1095 -7.44 9.07 8.91
N LYS A 1096 -8.02 9.92 8.05
CA LYS A 1096 -7.36 10.35 6.80
C LYS A 1096 -6.07 11.13 7.06
N GLN A 1097 -6.07 12.03 8.04
CA GLN A 1097 -4.85 12.77 8.41
C GLN A 1097 -3.76 11.82 8.91
N LEU A 1098 -4.08 10.79 9.69
CA LEU A 1098 -3.13 9.76 10.15
C LEU A 1098 -2.48 9.05 8.96
N LEU A 1099 -3.29 8.51 8.05
CA LEU A 1099 -2.82 7.83 6.82
C LEU A 1099 -1.95 8.76 5.96
N MET A 1100 -2.45 9.96 5.62
CA MET A 1100 -1.72 10.94 4.81
C MET A 1100 -0.39 11.35 5.46
N THR A 1101 -0.32 11.46 6.79
CA THR A 1101 0.90 11.88 7.50
C THR A 1101 1.99 10.83 7.39
N ARG A 1102 1.65 9.54 7.55
CA ARG A 1102 2.60 8.44 7.32
C ARG A 1102 3.13 8.46 5.88
N GLY A 1103 2.23 8.45 4.88
CA GLY A 1103 2.62 8.45 3.47
C GLY A 1103 3.50 9.65 3.09
N THR A 1104 3.11 10.84 3.53
CA THR A 1104 3.84 12.09 3.32
C THR A 1104 5.26 12.06 3.89
N LEU A 1105 5.42 11.61 5.14
CA LEU A 1105 6.73 11.52 5.79
C LEU A 1105 7.60 10.39 5.19
N THR A 1106 6.99 9.29 4.72
CA THR A 1106 7.69 8.27 3.92
C THR A 1106 8.23 8.85 2.62
N THR A 1107 7.43 9.61 1.86
CA THR A 1107 7.88 10.27 0.61
C THR A 1107 9.02 11.24 0.88
N PHE A 1108 8.89 12.09 1.91
CA PHE A 1108 9.93 13.04 2.28
C PHE A 1108 11.23 12.33 2.72
N SER A 1109 11.12 11.27 3.53
CA SER A 1109 12.29 10.51 4.00
C SER A 1109 13.05 9.85 2.86
N ILE A 1110 12.35 9.24 1.90
CA ILE A 1110 12.98 8.54 0.76
C ILE A 1110 13.56 9.54 -0.26
N ALA A 1111 12.87 10.68 -0.49
CA ALA A 1111 13.38 11.74 -1.37
C ALA A 1111 14.63 12.44 -0.82
N ASN A 1112 14.79 12.46 0.50
CA ASN A 1112 15.93 13.05 1.21
C ASN A 1112 17.25 12.29 0.92
N ASP A 1113 17.19 10.97 0.79
CA ASP A 1113 18.37 10.12 0.64
C ASP A 1113 19.20 10.47 -0.61
N VAL A 1114 18.56 10.97 -1.68
CA VAL A 1114 19.20 11.50 -2.89
C VAL A 1114 20.32 12.50 -2.56
N ALA A 1115 20.06 13.49 -1.70
CA ALA A 1115 21.04 14.48 -1.33
C ALA A 1115 22.14 13.91 -0.40
N LYS A 1116 21.80 12.92 0.44
CA LYS A 1116 22.77 12.23 1.30
C LYS A 1116 23.81 11.47 0.47
N TYR A 1117 23.41 10.82 -0.63
CA TYR A 1117 24.36 10.19 -1.56
C TYR A 1117 25.34 11.20 -2.17
N PHE A 1118 24.85 12.34 -2.67
CA PHE A 1118 25.69 13.41 -3.22
C PHE A 1118 26.56 14.14 -2.17
N ALA A 1119 26.28 13.95 -0.87
CA ALA A 1119 27.19 14.37 0.20
C ALA A 1119 28.26 13.31 0.50
N ILE A 1120 27.86 12.06 0.71
CA ILE A 1120 28.71 11.04 1.34
C ILE A 1120 29.53 10.23 0.33
N LEU A 1121 28.97 9.84 -0.83
CA LEU A 1121 29.75 9.06 -1.80
C LEU A 1121 30.99 9.82 -2.33
N PRO A 1122 30.90 11.11 -2.72
CA PRO A 1122 32.10 11.85 -3.12
C PRO A 1122 33.11 11.95 -1.97
N ALA A 1123 32.64 12.17 -0.74
CA ALA A 1123 33.49 12.26 0.44
C ALA A 1123 34.28 10.97 0.72
N LEU A 1124 33.67 9.79 0.53
CA LEU A 1124 34.34 8.50 0.75
C LEU A 1124 35.36 8.14 -0.34
N PHE A 1125 35.16 8.58 -1.59
CA PHE A 1125 35.86 8.03 -2.75
C PHE A 1125 36.76 9.02 -3.52
N VAL A 1126 36.51 10.34 -3.46
CA VAL A 1126 37.26 11.35 -4.27
C VAL A 1126 38.77 11.39 -3.97
N GLY A 1127 39.21 10.94 -2.79
CA GLY A 1127 40.63 10.85 -2.45
C GLY A 1127 41.43 9.80 -3.25
N VAL A 1128 40.75 8.87 -3.93
CA VAL A 1128 41.36 7.84 -4.80
C VAL A 1128 40.75 7.82 -6.20
N PHE A 1129 39.50 8.30 -6.36
CA PHE A 1129 38.82 8.49 -7.65
C PHE A 1129 38.43 9.96 -7.87
N PRO A 1130 39.36 10.84 -8.30
CA PRO A 1130 39.09 12.25 -8.60
C PRO A 1130 37.97 12.46 -9.63
N GLU A 1131 37.70 11.46 -10.46
CA GLU A 1131 36.61 11.42 -11.45
C GLU A 1131 35.22 11.55 -10.81
N LEU A 1132 35.10 11.26 -9.52
CA LEU A 1132 33.86 11.42 -8.74
C LEU A 1132 33.69 12.84 -8.16
N ALA A 1133 34.67 13.73 -8.31
CA ALA A 1133 34.57 15.11 -7.83
C ALA A 1133 33.37 15.90 -8.40
N PRO A 1134 32.93 15.72 -9.67
CA PRO A 1134 31.70 16.33 -10.19
C PRO A 1134 30.42 15.90 -9.46
N LEU A 1135 30.44 14.77 -8.75
CA LEU A 1135 29.31 14.31 -7.93
C LEU A 1135 29.22 15.07 -6.59
N ASN A 1136 30.25 15.82 -6.17
CA ASN A 1136 30.15 16.77 -5.06
C ASN A 1136 29.39 18.05 -5.50
N VAL A 1137 28.12 17.89 -5.87
CA VAL A 1137 27.25 18.96 -6.40
C VAL A 1137 27.12 20.12 -5.42
N MET A 1138 27.17 19.84 -4.10
CA MET A 1138 27.13 20.83 -3.02
C MET A 1138 28.46 21.55 -2.78
N ARG A 1139 29.57 21.09 -3.38
CA ARG A 1139 30.94 21.59 -3.13
C ARG A 1139 31.24 21.68 -1.63
N LEU A 1140 31.03 20.56 -0.92
CA LEU A 1140 31.28 20.44 0.52
C LEU A 1140 32.77 20.58 0.83
N ALA A 1141 33.12 21.16 1.99
CA ALA A 1141 34.45 21.68 2.26
C ALA A 1141 35.54 20.59 2.37
N SER A 1142 35.26 19.47 3.03
CA SER A 1142 36.15 18.31 3.11
C SER A 1142 35.38 16.99 3.24
N PRO A 1143 36.03 15.83 3.06
CA PRO A 1143 35.42 14.53 3.33
C PRO A 1143 34.78 14.41 4.72
N TYR A 1144 35.47 14.90 5.76
CA TYR A 1144 34.97 14.80 7.13
C TYR A 1144 33.83 15.80 7.42
N SER A 1145 33.87 17.01 6.85
CA SER A 1145 32.75 17.98 6.99
C SER A 1145 31.52 17.47 6.27
N ALA A 1146 31.67 16.88 5.08
CA ALA A 1146 30.57 16.34 4.29
C ALA A 1146 29.83 15.20 4.99
N ILE A 1147 30.57 14.21 5.51
CA ILE A 1147 29.99 13.08 6.25
C ILE A 1147 29.32 13.57 7.53
N LEU A 1148 30.00 14.42 8.31
CA LEU A 1148 29.44 14.94 9.56
C LEU A 1148 28.18 15.78 9.30
N SER A 1149 28.17 16.63 8.27
CA SER A 1149 27.01 17.46 7.91
C SER A 1149 25.78 16.64 7.54
N ALA A 1150 25.97 15.50 6.85
CA ALA A 1150 24.90 14.58 6.54
C ALA A 1150 24.34 13.90 7.81
N VAL A 1151 25.21 13.45 8.74
CA VAL A 1151 24.79 12.85 10.02
C VAL A 1151 24.06 13.87 10.90
N VAL A 1152 24.57 15.09 11.02
CA VAL A 1152 23.94 16.20 11.76
C VAL A 1152 22.57 16.53 11.19
N PHE A 1153 22.44 16.64 9.85
CA PHE A 1153 21.16 16.87 9.20
C PHE A 1153 20.17 15.73 9.48
N ASN A 1154 20.63 14.48 9.39
CA ASN A 1154 19.81 13.29 9.60
C ASN A 1154 19.27 13.17 11.04
N ALA A 1155 20.01 13.68 12.04
CA ALA A 1155 19.52 13.82 13.40
C ALA A 1155 18.50 14.98 13.53
N ILE A 1156 18.88 16.19 13.10
CA ILE A 1156 18.06 17.41 13.29
C ILE A 1156 16.71 17.32 12.57
N ILE A 1157 16.64 16.68 11.40
CA ILE A 1157 15.40 16.57 10.62
C ILE A 1157 14.30 15.78 11.35
N ILE A 1158 14.65 14.90 12.30
CA ILE A 1158 13.68 14.23 13.18
C ILE A 1158 12.94 15.28 14.01
N ILE A 1159 13.67 16.13 14.76
CA ILE A 1159 13.09 17.18 15.61
C ILE A 1159 12.18 18.11 14.80
N LEU A 1160 12.66 18.56 13.63
CA LEU A 1160 11.91 19.48 12.76
C LEU A 1160 10.57 18.88 12.26
N LEU A 1161 10.46 17.56 12.22
CA LEU A 1161 9.26 16.85 11.76
C LEU A 1161 8.37 16.32 12.90
N ILE A 1162 8.82 16.30 14.16
CA ILE A 1162 7.96 16.01 15.34
C ILE A 1162 6.68 16.88 15.34
N PRO A 1163 6.72 18.21 15.11
CA PRO A 1163 5.50 19.03 15.05
C PRO A 1163 4.54 18.63 13.92
N LEU A 1164 5.04 18.10 12.81
CA LEU A 1164 4.21 17.63 11.69
C LEU A 1164 3.62 16.24 11.99
N ALA A 1165 4.41 15.33 12.54
CA ALA A 1165 3.97 14.00 12.97
C ALA A 1165 2.85 14.07 14.02
N LEU A 1166 2.98 14.96 15.02
CA LEU A 1166 2.02 15.10 16.12
C LEU A 1166 0.78 15.94 15.79
N ARG A 1167 0.86 16.88 14.83
CA ARG A 1167 -0.31 17.68 14.39
C ARG A 1167 -1.07 17.01 13.25
N GLY A 1168 -0.38 16.27 12.40
CA GLY A 1168 -0.88 15.69 11.16
C GLY A 1168 -0.86 16.66 9.97
N VAL A 1169 -0.76 16.09 8.77
CA VAL A 1169 -0.91 16.80 7.49
C VAL A 1169 -2.36 17.23 7.33
N ARG A 1170 -2.61 18.53 7.09
CA ARG A 1170 -3.97 19.07 6.90
C ARG A 1170 -4.67 18.44 5.68
N TYR A 1171 -5.70 17.64 5.94
CA TYR A 1171 -6.60 17.07 4.92
C TYR A 1171 -7.32 18.17 4.11
N ARG A 1172 -7.71 17.83 2.88
CA ARG A 1172 -8.63 18.62 2.04
C ARG A 1172 -9.47 17.65 1.21
N PRO A 1173 -10.79 17.88 1.01
CA PRO A 1173 -11.62 17.08 0.13
C PRO A 1173 -11.26 17.39 -1.34
N LEU A 1174 -10.29 16.64 -1.86
CA LEU A 1174 -9.81 16.69 -3.24
C LEU A 1174 -9.70 15.25 -3.76
N GLY A 1175 -9.93 15.04 -5.06
CA GLY A 1175 -9.78 13.71 -5.68
C GLY A 1175 -8.36 13.18 -5.58
N ALA A 1176 -8.21 11.84 -5.52
CA ALA A 1176 -6.96 11.16 -5.21
C ALA A 1176 -5.73 11.66 -6.01
N ALA A 1177 -5.87 11.85 -7.32
CA ALA A 1177 -4.78 12.33 -8.17
C ALA A 1177 -4.30 13.75 -7.82
N ALA A 1178 -5.19 14.63 -7.34
CA ALA A 1178 -4.84 15.98 -6.91
C ALA A 1178 -4.13 15.99 -5.55
N LEU A 1179 -4.55 15.11 -4.62
CA LEU A 1179 -3.84 14.89 -3.35
C LEU A 1179 -2.43 14.34 -3.59
N LEU A 1180 -2.29 13.31 -4.42
CA LEU A 1180 -0.99 12.73 -4.76
C LEU A 1180 -0.07 13.75 -5.44
N ARG A 1181 -0.55 14.46 -6.49
CA ARG A 1181 0.25 15.49 -7.18
C ARG A 1181 0.73 16.58 -6.22
N ARG A 1182 -0.13 17.04 -5.31
CA ARG A 1182 0.23 18.00 -4.27
C ARG A 1182 1.28 17.43 -3.30
N SER A 1183 1.12 16.17 -2.89
CA SER A 1183 2.07 15.53 -1.96
C SER A 1183 3.45 15.33 -2.60
N LEU A 1184 3.53 14.86 -3.85
CA LEU A 1184 4.77 14.76 -4.61
C LEU A 1184 5.46 16.12 -4.81
N LEU A 1185 4.71 17.17 -5.14
CA LEU A 1185 5.27 18.52 -5.35
C LEU A 1185 5.73 19.20 -4.05
N VAL A 1186 5.07 18.97 -2.92
CA VAL A 1186 5.43 19.61 -1.64
C VAL A 1186 6.47 18.81 -0.87
N TYR A 1187 6.32 17.48 -0.80
CA TYR A 1187 7.10 16.62 0.08
C TYR A 1187 8.07 15.70 -0.66
N GLY A 1188 7.80 15.36 -1.93
CA GLY A 1188 8.78 14.72 -2.81
C GLY A 1188 9.86 15.72 -3.23
N VAL A 1189 9.50 16.75 -4.01
CA VAL A 1189 10.44 17.78 -4.45
C VAL A 1189 11.03 18.56 -3.27
N GLY A 1190 10.22 18.88 -2.24
CA GLY A 1190 10.72 19.46 -0.99
C GLY A 1190 11.65 18.53 -0.22
N GLY A 1191 11.42 17.21 -0.27
CA GLY A 1191 12.31 16.19 0.29
C GLY A 1191 13.66 16.09 -0.41
N VAL A 1192 13.72 16.35 -1.73
CA VAL A 1192 15.00 16.47 -2.44
C VAL A 1192 15.70 17.80 -2.11
N ILE A 1193 15.00 18.94 -2.19
CA ILE A 1193 15.64 20.27 -2.10
C ILE A 1193 16.08 20.63 -0.67
N ALA A 1194 15.27 20.32 0.35
CA ALA A 1194 15.56 20.68 1.74
C ALA A 1194 16.92 20.18 2.26
N PRO A 1195 17.33 18.91 2.07
CA PRO A 1195 18.63 18.42 2.52
C PRO A 1195 19.81 18.99 1.72
N PHE A 1196 19.69 19.24 0.41
CA PHE A 1196 20.74 19.92 -0.35
C PHE A 1196 21.10 21.28 0.27
N ILE A 1197 20.07 22.02 0.72
CA ILE A 1197 20.25 23.29 1.43
C ILE A 1197 20.75 23.05 2.87
N GLY A 1198 20.11 22.14 3.61
CA GLY A 1198 20.42 21.88 5.03
C GLY A 1198 21.84 21.37 5.26
N ILE A 1199 22.28 20.34 4.51
CA ILE A 1199 23.64 19.80 4.57
C ILE A 1199 24.65 20.89 4.25
N LYS A 1200 24.40 21.73 3.23
CA LYS A 1200 25.35 22.79 2.86
C LYS A 1200 25.41 23.92 3.90
N ILE A 1201 24.30 24.27 4.56
CA ILE A 1201 24.31 25.23 5.68
C ILE A 1201 25.12 24.69 6.86
N ILE A 1202 25.02 23.39 7.17
CA ILE A 1202 25.78 22.76 8.25
C ILE A 1202 27.28 22.72 7.90
N ASP A 1203 27.64 22.34 6.67
CA ASP A 1203 29.02 22.32 6.17
C ASP A 1203 29.69 23.70 6.24
N LEU A 1204 28.97 24.75 5.82
CA LEU A 1204 29.42 26.14 5.94
C LEU A 1204 29.55 26.57 7.42
N GLY A 1205 28.67 26.11 8.30
CA GLY A 1205 28.73 26.38 9.73
C GLY A 1205 29.94 25.72 10.41
N LEU A 1206 30.25 24.47 10.07
CA LEU A 1206 31.41 23.74 10.60
C LEU A 1206 32.73 24.41 10.16
N ALA A 1207 32.83 24.79 8.88
CA ALA A 1207 33.99 25.51 8.35
C ALA A 1207 34.14 26.92 8.98
N ALA A 1208 33.04 27.66 9.17
CA ALA A 1208 33.07 28.99 9.77
C ALA A 1208 33.49 29.01 11.26
N VAL A 1209 33.31 27.90 11.98
CA VAL A 1209 33.76 27.72 13.37
C VAL A 1209 35.19 27.14 13.44
N GLY A 1210 35.78 26.76 12.31
CA GLY A 1210 37.12 26.15 12.26
C GLY A 1210 37.17 24.73 12.84
N LEU A 1211 36.04 24.02 12.84
CA LEU A 1211 35.96 22.63 13.27
C LEU A 1211 36.44 21.65 12.19
N VAL A 1212 36.44 22.07 10.92
CA VAL A 1212 36.93 21.32 9.74
C VAL A 1212 37.47 22.30 8.70
#